data_AF-A0A3C0V841-F1
#
_entry.id   AF-A0A3C0V841-F1
#
_cell.length_a   1.000
_cell.length_b   1.000
_cell.length_c   1.000
_cell.angle_alpha   90.00
_cell.angle_beta   90.00
_cell.angle_gamma   90.00
#
_symmetry.space_group_name_H-M   'P 1'
#
loop_
_entity.id
_entity.type
_entity.pdbx_description
1 polymer ?
#
loop_
_entity_poly.entity_id
_entity_poly.type
_entity_poly.pdbx_seq_one_letter_code
_entity_poly.pdbx_strand_id
1 'polypeptide(L)'
;MRYLPILSCLCAVCSGATLVVAPAGGGDYTEIQLAIDAAADGDEVLVKPGEYVITVPITFRGKAIAVRGEAGADVTVIKMVAQPADPDRASVVIFESGETEASVLDGVTLTGGKGSLLSGWWGKFGGGVQCVGASPTLTNCTISGNSGGGVYCSGSSPTLTNCTISGNSGFSGGGVSCGEDSSPTLTDCTISGNSAMSPYGASGGGVYCYKNSSPTLTNCTISGNSASEGYGGGVYCCEGSSPTLTNCTISGNWAYSGGGVCCYVGSPTLTNCTISGNWAYSGGGVYCLENPSPTLTNCIVWGNGGGSFVISGEDSAPDVTFSCLETWAVWPGQGNINTDPLFCGFAGPAEAFVDGASPEGGDGSAERPFRNLSAALEFSLSLRAHSPCIGTGKDGGNMGADLGTCEAGDPWEPRVVHVAAGRYTVGGLSLSQGASILGAGPDETVLEGTVWGLRTGATLSGVTVTGGGRIVIGGGDSPSIDDCTISGNSGGGVYCCYNSSPTLTNCTISGNSGSGVYCYENSSPTLTNCTISGNSGSGVYCYSGSSPTLTDCTISGNAGSYDGGGVYCYNSSSPTLTDCTISRNYSAWNGYGGGVYCSNSSPTLTNCAISGNWAGHGGGVYCGEGSSPTLTNCAISGNSAYSYGGGVYCSGSSPTLTNCTISGNWARSGGGVHCSGGSAPTLTNCIVWGNGGGSFVISGEDSAPDVTFSCLETWAVWPGEGNINTDPLFCGFAGPAEAFVDGASPEGGDGSAERPFRDLSAALEFSLSLKANSPCIGAGKDDGNMGADLGTCEAADPWEPRVVHVAAGRYTVGGLSLSQGASILGAGADETVLEGTVWGLRTGATLSGVTVTGGTSGGVVIVGGESPSIEDCTISGNSASYGGGVLCERNSSPTLTNCTISGNWAYSGGGVYCRENSSPTLTNCTISGNSGSGVYCYENSSPTLTNCTISGNSAGYGGGVYCYYSSPTLTNCTISGNSAP
;
A
#
# COMPACT_ATOMS: atom_id res chain seq x y z
N MET A 1 53.88 -3.85 11.29
CA MET A 1 55.03 -4.65 10.84
C MET A 1 55.90 -5.03 12.05
N ARG A 2 55.59 -6.17 12.69
CA ARG A 2 56.45 -6.89 13.66
C ARG A 2 55.89 -8.31 13.76
N TYR A 3 56.59 -9.26 13.13
CA TYR A 3 56.34 -10.69 13.22
C TYR A 3 56.91 -11.22 14.54
N LEU A 4 56.16 -12.05 15.27
CA LEU A 4 56.71 -13.04 16.18
C LEU A 4 55.97 -14.38 16.02
N PRO A 5 56.66 -15.53 16.15
CA PRO A 5 56.26 -16.79 15.52
C PRO A 5 55.56 -17.74 16.51
N ILE A 6 54.64 -18.57 15.99
CA ILE A 6 54.08 -19.72 16.70
C ILE A 6 55.04 -20.90 16.51
N LEU A 7 55.52 -21.46 17.62
CA LEU A 7 56.37 -22.63 17.65
C LEU A 7 55.51 -23.91 17.66
N SER A 8 55.85 -24.77 16.71
CA SER A 8 55.32 -26.11 16.42
C SER A 8 55.34 -27.10 17.58
N CYS A 9 54.30 -27.95 17.67
CA CYS A 9 54.44 -29.31 18.17
C CYS A 9 54.14 -30.28 17.01
N LEU A 10 55.19 -30.98 16.55
CA LEU A 10 55.13 -31.93 15.44
C LEU A 10 54.27 -33.15 15.80
N CYS A 11 53.21 -33.39 15.02
CA CYS A 11 52.86 -34.74 14.57
C CYS A 11 53.02 -34.73 13.05
N ALA A 12 53.72 -35.73 12.50
CA ALA A 12 54.04 -35.78 11.08
C ALA A 12 52.76 -35.96 10.24
N VAL A 13 52.26 -34.87 9.66
CA VAL A 13 51.29 -34.91 8.56
C VAL A 13 52.09 -34.80 7.28
N CYS A 14 51.96 -35.78 6.39
CA CYS A 14 52.43 -35.66 5.01
C CYS A 14 51.90 -34.34 4.43
N SER A 15 52.77 -33.50 3.86
CA SER A 15 52.33 -32.35 3.06
C SER A 15 51.43 -32.89 1.95
N GLY A 16 50.13 -32.53 1.96
CA GLY A 16 49.23 -32.82 0.86
C GLY A 16 49.69 -32.15 -0.43
N ALA A 17 49.21 -32.66 -1.56
CA ALA A 17 49.46 -32.09 -2.87
C ALA A 17 48.64 -30.80 -3.06
N THR A 18 49.18 -29.85 -3.84
CA THR A 18 48.43 -28.67 -4.31
C THR A 18 47.99 -28.90 -5.75
N LEU A 19 46.68 -28.86 -5.99
CA LEU A 19 46.04 -28.98 -7.30
C LEU A 19 45.59 -27.59 -7.75
N VAL A 20 46.14 -27.08 -8.85
CA VAL A 20 45.86 -25.71 -9.32
C VAL A 20 44.68 -25.67 -10.29
N VAL A 21 43.73 -24.78 -10.07
CA VAL A 21 42.56 -24.58 -10.96
C VAL A 21 42.64 -23.22 -11.63
N ALA A 22 42.49 -23.16 -12.97
CA ALA A 22 42.45 -21.91 -13.71
C ALA A 22 41.50 -21.99 -14.93
N PRO A 23 40.64 -20.97 -15.18
CA PRO A 23 39.52 -21.06 -16.12
C PRO A 23 39.94 -21.04 -17.60
N ALA A 24 41.21 -20.71 -17.91
CA ALA A 24 41.73 -20.57 -19.28
C ALA A 24 42.91 -21.50 -19.62
N GLY A 25 43.11 -22.59 -18.87
CA GLY A 25 44.14 -23.60 -19.18
C GLY A 25 45.55 -23.31 -18.64
N GLY A 26 45.65 -22.65 -17.47
CA GLY A 26 46.92 -22.33 -16.80
C GLY A 26 47.14 -23.05 -15.45
N GLY A 27 46.32 -24.05 -15.15
CA GLY A 27 46.39 -24.89 -13.94
C GLY A 27 46.25 -26.37 -14.30
N ASP A 28 46.38 -27.25 -13.32
CA ASP A 28 46.19 -28.70 -13.46
C ASP A 28 44.75 -29.05 -13.89
N TYR A 29 43.78 -28.21 -13.52
CA TYR A 29 42.36 -28.36 -13.86
C TYR A 29 41.75 -27.04 -14.33
N THR A 30 40.69 -27.13 -15.15
CA THR A 30 39.88 -25.97 -15.56
C THR A 30 38.62 -25.79 -14.71
N GLU A 31 38.19 -26.83 -14.00
CA GLU A 31 36.99 -26.86 -13.18
C GLU A 31 37.33 -27.22 -11.73
N ILE A 32 36.74 -26.50 -10.78
CA ILE A 32 37.00 -26.68 -9.35
C ILE A 32 36.58 -28.08 -8.89
N GLN A 33 35.41 -28.56 -9.34
CA GLN A 33 34.90 -29.88 -8.93
C GLN A 33 35.81 -31.02 -9.39
N LEU A 34 36.42 -30.93 -10.57
CA LEU A 34 37.36 -31.96 -11.06
C LEU A 34 38.62 -32.04 -10.19
N ALA A 35 39.15 -30.90 -9.74
CA ALA A 35 40.27 -30.87 -8.81
C ALA A 35 39.89 -31.46 -7.44
N ILE A 36 38.71 -31.11 -6.92
CA ILE A 36 38.18 -31.71 -5.68
C ILE A 36 38.03 -33.22 -5.83
N ASP A 37 37.49 -33.71 -6.94
CA ASP A 37 37.29 -35.15 -7.18
C ASP A 37 38.62 -35.91 -7.22
N ALA A 38 39.70 -35.28 -7.70
CA ALA A 38 41.05 -35.85 -7.75
C ALA A 38 41.85 -35.74 -6.43
N ALA A 39 41.55 -34.75 -5.59
CA ALA A 39 42.24 -34.50 -4.33
C ALA A 39 42.04 -35.64 -3.31
N ALA A 40 43.06 -35.92 -2.50
CA ALA A 40 42.98 -36.78 -1.31
C ALA A 40 42.89 -35.93 -0.04
N ASP A 41 42.50 -36.53 1.09
CA ASP A 41 42.49 -35.85 2.38
C ASP A 41 43.87 -35.26 2.71
N GLY A 42 43.89 -34.00 3.14
CA GLY A 42 45.10 -33.21 3.40
C GLY A 42 45.59 -32.39 2.20
N ASP A 43 45.05 -32.61 1.00
CA ASP A 43 45.41 -31.85 -0.20
C ASP A 43 44.78 -30.44 -0.22
N GLU A 44 45.34 -29.57 -1.05
CA GLU A 44 44.87 -28.23 -1.32
C GLU A 44 44.45 -28.08 -2.79
N VAL A 45 43.27 -27.52 -3.03
CA VAL A 45 42.80 -27.04 -4.34
C VAL A 45 42.99 -25.53 -4.41
N LEU A 46 44.00 -25.07 -5.12
CA LEU A 46 44.35 -23.65 -5.26
C LEU A 46 43.67 -23.06 -6.50
N VAL A 47 42.72 -22.16 -6.28
CA VAL A 47 41.89 -21.52 -7.32
C VAL A 47 42.51 -20.19 -7.73
N LYS A 48 42.93 -20.08 -9.00
CA LYS A 48 43.49 -18.83 -9.55
C LYS A 48 42.42 -17.73 -9.67
N PRO A 49 42.80 -16.44 -9.73
CA PRO A 49 41.86 -15.34 -9.90
C PRO A 49 41.00 -15.51 -11.17
N GLY A 50 39.72 -15.19 -11.08
CA GLY A 50 38.76 -15.30 -12.18
C GLY A 50 37.33 -15.59 -11.73
N GLU A 51 36.40 -15.52 -12.68
CA GLU A 51 35.00 -15.94 -12.52
C GLU A 51 34.82 -17.38 -13.02
N TYR A 52 34.37 -18.26 -12.13
CA TYR A 52 34.08 -19.67 -12.37
C TYR A 52 32.57 -19.88 -12.38
N VAL A 53 32.00 -19.97 -13.57
CA VAL A 53 30.56 -20.17 -13.77
C VAL A 53 30.23 -21.65 -13.67
N ILE A 54 29.34 -22.00 -12.73
CA ILE A 54 28.94 -23.38 -12.44
C ILE A 54 27.45 -23.62 -12.77
N THR A 55 27.14 -24.80 -13.27
CA THR A 55 25.75 -25.26 -13.55
C THR A 55 25.21 -26.21 -12.50
N VAL A 56 26.09 -26.75 -11.67
CA VAL A 56 25.82 -27.65 -10.54
C VAL A 56 26.64 -27.18 -9.32
N PRO A 57 26.17 -27.43 -8.09
CA PRO A 57 26.89 -27.01 -6.88
C PRO A 57 28.28 -27.65 -6.75
N ILE A 58 29.20 -26.92 -6.13
CA ILE A 58 30.47 -27.49 -5.66
C ILE A 58 30.23 -28.33 -4.41
N THR A 59 30.78 -29.54 -4.37
CA THR A 59 30.66 -30.48 -3.23
C THR A 59 32.03 -31.03 -2.85
N PHE A 60 32.31 -31.11 -1.55
CA PHE A 60 33.60 -31.56 -1.01
C PHE A 60 33.69 -33.09 -0.88
N ARG A 61 32.58 -33.81 -1.07
CA ARG A 61 32.51 -35.29 -1.07
C ARG A 61 33.02 -35.92 0.23
N GLY A 62 32.84 -35.23 1.36
CA GLY A 62 33.31 -35.69 2.66
C GLY A 62 34.83 -35.59 2.87
N LYS A 63 35.56 -34.94 1.95
CA LYS A 63 37.03 -34.87 1.99
C LYS A 63 37.52 -33.78 2.93
N ALA A 64 38.59 -34.07 3.66
CA ALA A 64 39.32 -33.15 4.52
C ALA A 64 40.37 -32.37 3.69
N ILE A 65 39.91 -31.50 2.79
CA ILE A 65 40.74 -30.70 1.87
C ILE A 65 40.52 -29.20 2.08
N ALA A 66 41.48 -28.39 1.64
CA ALA A 66 41.33 -26.95 1.55
C ALA A 66 41.09 -26.49 0.10
N VAL A 67 40.01 -25.76 -0.18
CA VAL A 67 39.78 -25.06 -1.44
C VAL A 67 40.02 -23.58 -1.22
N ARG A 68 41.07 -23.01 -1.82
CA ARG A 68 41.53 -21.64 -1.53
C ARG A 68 41.63 -20.77 -2.78
N GLY A 69 41.05 -19.58 -2.74
CA GLY A 69 41.28 -18.54 -3.74
C GLY A 69 42.66 -17.88 -3.54
N GLU A 70 43.53 -17.98 -4.55
CA GLU A 70 44.93 -17.52 -4.44
C GLU A 70 45.06 -16.03 -4.10
N ALA A 71 44.17 -15.19 -4.65
CA ALA A 71 44.20 -13.75 -4.48
C ALA A 71 43.02 -13.20 -3.64
N GLY A 72 42.33 -14.09 -2.92
CA GLY A 72 41.20 -13.72 -2.06
C GLY A 72 39.88 -13.50 -2.80
N ALA A 73 38.85 -13.16 -2.01
CA ALA A 73 37.46 -13.15 -2.44
C ALA A 73 37.13 -12.05 -3.47
N ASP A 74 37.85 -10.93 -3.45
CA ASP A 74 37.61 -9.78 -4.33
C ASP A 74 37.76 -10.11 -5.82
N VAL A 75 38.55 -11.14 -6.14
CA VAL A 75 38.90 -11.49 -7.54
C VAL A 75 38.69 -12.98 -7.86
N THR A 76 38.33 -13.80 -6.88
CA THR A 76 38.06 -15.24 -7.07
C THR A 76 36.58 -15.51 -6.87
N VAL A 77 35.81 -15.56 -7.96
CA VAL A 77 34.33 -15.62 -7.91
C VAL A 77 33.84 -16.97 -8.41
N ILE A 78 33.02 -17.65 -7.61
CA ILE A 78 32.27 -18.86 -8.00
C ILE A 78 30.80 -18.46 -8.14
N LYS A 79 30.26 -18.64 -9.34
CA LYS A 79 28.95 -18.10 -9.71
C LYS A 79 28.03 -19.17 -10.27
N MET A 80 26.89 -19.38 -9.61
CA MET A 80 25.82 -20.22 -10.14
C MET A 80 25.12 -19.53 -11.31
N VAL A 81 24.83 -20.29 -12.36
CA VAL A 81 24.08 -19.78 -13.52
C VAL A 81 22.64 -19.41 -13.16
N ALA A 82 22.07 -18.50 -13.95
CA ALA A 82 20.68 -18.06 -13.78
C ALA A 82 19.65 -19.19 -13.96
N GLN A 83 19.98 -20.31 -14.60
CA GLN A 83 19.11 -21.49 -14.72
C GLN A 83 19.95 -22.73 -14.38
N PRO A 84 20.04 -23.12 -13.10
CA PRO A 84 20.79 -24.29 -12.64
C PRO A 84 20.26 -25.57 -13.29
N ALA A 85 21.12 -26.58 -13.42
CA ALA A 85 20.71 -27.88 -13.96
C ALA A 85 19.65 -28.57 -13.08
N ASP A 86 19.74 -28.34 -11.76
CA ASP A 86 18.77 -28.78 -10.76
C ASP A 86 18.29 -27.56 -9.94
N PRO A 87 17.06 -27.06 -10.17
CA PRO A 87 16.50 -25.92 -9.44
C PRO A 87 16.30 -26.14 -7.93
N ASP A 88 16.33 -27.40 -7.49
CA ASP A 88 16.15 -27.82 -6.09
C ASP A 88 17.48 -28.03 -5.38
N ARG A 89 18.59 -27.99 -6.13
CA ARG A 89 19.97 -28.03 -5.64
C ARG A 89 20.77 -26.89 -6.26
N ALA A 90 20.35 -25.67 -6.00
CA ALA A 90 20.89 -24.47 -6.63
C ALA A 90 21.73 -23.60 -5.68
N SER A 91 22.23 -24.15 -4.58
CA SER A 91 23.29 -23.53 -3.78
C SER A 91 24.62 -23.47 -4.54
N VAL A 92 25.47 -22.46 -4.29
CA VAL A 92 26.80 -22.41 -4.93
C VAL A 92 27.70 -23.53 -4.40
N VAL A 93 27.68 -23.75 -3.09
CA VAL A 93 28.43 -24.83 -2.42
C VAL A 93 27.50 -25.63 -1.50
N ILE A 94 27.59 -26.96 -1.55
CA ILE A 94 26.85 -27.88 -0.69
C ILE A 94 27.84 -28.80 0.06
N PHE A 95 27.73 -28.81 1.38
CA PHE A 95 28.37 -29.76 2.29
C PHE A 95 27.29 -30.70 2.83
N GLU A 96 27.36 -31.98 2.46
CA GLU A 96 26.29 -32.96 2.75
C GLU A 96 26.80 -34.39 2.95
N SER A 97 28.12 -34.58 3.02
CA SER A 97 28.78 -35.90 3.02
C SER A 97 29.65 -36.12 4.26
N GLY A 98 29.32 -35.44 5.37
CA GLY A 98 30.04 -35.57 6.64
C GLY A 98 31.33 -34.76 6.72
N GLU A 99 31.44 -33.70 5.92
CA GLU A 99 32.55 -32.75 6.01
C GLU A 99 32.71 -32.19 7.42
N THR A 100 33.95 -32.01 7.87
CA THR A 100 34.30 -31.53 9.22
C THR A 100 35.05 -30.21 9.14
N GLU A 101 35.51 -29.68 10.27
CA GLU A 101 36.32 -28.47 10.32
C GLU A 101 37.60 -28.54 9.45
N ALA A 102 38.05 -29.74 9.09
CA ALA A 102 39.18 -29.97 8.19
C ALA A 102 38.84 -29.77 6.70
N SER A 103 37.55 -29.64 6.35
CA SER A 103 37.08 -29.25 5.03
C SER A 103 36.98 -27.73 4.98
N VAL A 104 37.97 -27.10 4.37
CA VAL A 104 38.19 -25.64 4.43
C VAL A 104 37.85 -24.99 3.10
N LEU A 105 37.04 -23.95 3.12
CA LEU A 105 36.84 -23.02 1.99
C LEU A 105 37.40 -21.65 2.37
N ASP A 106 38.38 -21.16 1.61
CA ASP A 106 39.12 -19.94 1.96
C ASP A 106 39.21 -18.94 0.80
N GLY A 107 38.90 -17.67 1.06
CA GLY A 107 39.25 -16.59 0.13
C GLY A 107 38.50 -16.59 -1.21
N VAL A 108 37.20 -16.93 -1.23
CA VAL A 108 36.38 -16.92 -2.45
C VAL A 108 35.07 -16.16 -2.30
N THR A 109 34.56 -15.63 -3.41
CA THR A 109 33.19 -15.08 -3.50
C THR A 109 32.22 -16.13 -4.02
N LEU A 110 31.07 -16.30 -3.37
CA LEU A 110 29.98 -17.20 -3.76
C LEU A 110 28.73 -16.39 -4.11
N THR A 111 28.27 -16.48 -5.37
CA THR A 111 27.15 -15.65 -5.87
C THR A 111 26.23 -16.35 -6.87
N GLY A 112 25.03 -15.78 -7.08
CA GLY A 112 24.04 -16.22 -8.07
C GLY A 112 23.28 -17.49 -7.70
N GLY A 113 23.55 -18.08 -6.53
CA GLY A 113 22.85 -19.29 -6.07
C GLY A 113 21.40 -19.01 -5.73
N LYS A 114 20.53 -19.99 -5.98
CA LYS A 114 19.07 -19.89 -5.75
C LYS A 114 18.57 -20.74 -4.58
N GLY A 115 19.48 -21.42 -3.88
CA GLY A 115 19.17 -22.27 -2.75
C GLY A 115 18.46 -23.57 -3.15
N SER A 116 18.09 -24.35 -2.14
CA SER A 116 17.55 -25.70 -2.31
C SER A 116 16.14 -25.81 -1.71
N LEU A 117 15.27 -26.60 -2.34
CA LEU A 117 13.96 -26.98 -1.78
C LEU A 117 14.15 -28.24 -0.91
N LEU A 118 14.28 -28.06 0.40
CA LEU A 118 14.17 -29.20 1.31
C LEU A 118 12.68 -29.51 1.54
N SER A 119 12.33 -30.79 1.43
CA SER A 119 10.97 -31.31 1.27
C SER A 119 9.88 -30.61 2.10
N GLY A 120 8.99 -29.88 1.42
CA GLY A 120 7.70 -29.42 1.92
C GLY A 120 7.66 -27.95 2.37
N TRP A 121 6.75 -27.17 1.76
CA TRP A 121 6.20 -25.86 2.14
C TRP A 121 7.11 -24.69 2.62
N TRP A 122 8.41 -24.88 2.87
CA TRP A 122 9.28 -23.88 3.54
C TRP A 122 10.17 -23.03 2.62
N GLY A 123 10.02 -23.09 1.29
CA GLY A 123 10.77 -22.23 0.36
C GLY A 123 12.24 -22.62 0.19
N LYS A 124 13.02 -21.78 -0.50
CA LYS A 124 14.44 -22.06 -0.86
C LYS A 124 15.41 -21.52 0.19
N PHE A 125 16.35 -22.37 0.63
CA PHE A 125 17.39 -22.04 1.63
C PHE A 125 18.83 -22.29 1.15
N GLY A 126 19.80 -21.65 1.79
CA GLY A 126 21.24 -21.81 1.55
C GLY A 126 21.71 -21.43 0.15
N GLY A 127 21.29 -20.30 -0.41
CA GLY A 127 21.66 -19.85 -1.74
C GLY A 127 23.17 -19.83 -2.00
N GLY A 128 23.96 -19.27 -1.09
CA GLY A 128 25.41 -19.32 -1.19
C GLY A 128 25.98 -20.67 -0.75
N VAL A 129 25.76 -21.01 0.52
CA VAL A 129 26.31 -22.20 1.17
C VAL A 129 25.19 -22.97 1.87
N GLN A 130 25.21 -24.28 1.68
CA GLN A 130 24.31 -25.20 2.37
C GLN A 130 25.13 -26.28 3.11
N CYS A 131 24.87 -26.43 4.41
CA CYS A 131 25.45 -27.45 5.27
C CYS A 131 24.35 -28.36 5.82
N VAL A 132 24.43 -29.66 5.52
CA VAL A 132 23.46 -30.68 5.95
C VAL A 132 24.21 -31.86 6.55
N GLY A 133 24.11 -32.05 7.87
CA GLY A 133 24.89 -33.05 8.61
C GLY A 133 26.42 -32.89 8.46
N ALA A 134 26.90 -31.68 8.17
CA ALA A 134 28.30 -31.39 7.87
C ALA A 134 28.73 -30.06 8.48
N SER A 135 29.93 -29.99 9.04
CA SER A 135 30.42 -28.83 9.80
C SER A 135 31.77 -28.32 9.29
N PRO A 136 31.83 -27.77 8.06
CA PRO A 136 33.05 -27.24 7.43
C PRO A 136 33.57 -25.94 8.08
N THR A 137 34.77 -25.53 7.68
CA THR A 137 35.36 -24.23 8.01
C THR A 137 35.37 -23.31 6.79
N LEU A 138 34.86 -22.08 6.94
CA LEU A 138 34.90 -21.04 5.93
C LEU A 138 35.71 -19.85 6.46
N THR A 139 36.70 -19.40 5.71
CA THR A 139 37.54 -18.26 6.09
C THR A 139 37.63 -17.24 4.96
N ASN A 140 37.63 -15.95 5.28
CA ASN A 140 37.86 -14.88 4.29
C ASN A 140 36.94 -14.94 3.06
N CYS A 141 35.73 -15.49 3.21
CA CYS A 141 34.80 -15.71 2.10
C CYS A 141 33.76 -14.60 2.02
N THR A 142 33.33 -14.29 0.80
CA THR A 142 32.23 -13.35 0.53
C THR A 142 31.04 -14.11 -0.05
N ILE A 143 29.92 -14.11 0.64
CA ILE A 143 28.69 -14.82 0.24
C ILE A 143 27.65 -13.75 -0.09
N SER A 144 27.42 -13.51 -1.38
CA SER A 144 26.62 -12.35 -1.77
C SER A 144 25.74 -12.52 -3.00
N GLY A 145 24.62 -11.79 -3.04
CA GLY A 145 23.71 -11.75 -4.19
C GLY A 145 23.02 -13.07 -4.49
N ASN A 146 22.72 -13.88 -3.47
CA ASN A 146 22.06 -15.18 -3.62
C ASN A 146 20.55 -15.11 -3.33
N SER A 147 19.73 -15.82 -4.11
CA SER A 147 18.28 -15.93 -3.99
C SER A 147 17.87 -17.23 -3.30
N GLY A 148 18.30 -17.41 -2.05
CA GLY A 148 17.94 -18.53 -1.16
C GLY A 148 18.52 -18.37 0.24
N GLY A 149 18.80 -17.16 0.70
CA GLY A 149 19.63 -16.89 1.88
C GLY A 149 21.14 -17.11 1.63
N GLY A 150 21.99 -16.56 2.48
CA GLY A 150 23.46 -16.69 2.34
C GLY A 150 23.97 -18.07 2.74
N VAL A 151 23.77 -18.45 3.99
CA VAL A 151 24.24 -19.70 4.61
C VAL A 151 23.08 -20.42 5.27
N TYR A 152 22.94 -21.71 5.04
CA TYR A 152 21.95 -22.56 5.70
C TYR A 152 22.60 -23.76 6.39
N CYS A 153 22.19 -24.03 7.63
CA CYS A 153 22.65 -25.16 8.43
C CYS A 153 21.46 -26.02 8.88
N SER A 154 21.55 -27.33 8.66
CA SER A 154 20.65 -28.35 9.20
C SER A 154 21.46 -29.48 9.84
N GLY A 155 21.26 -29.76 11.13
CA GLY A 155 22.09 -30.72 11.88
C GLY A 155 23.59 -30.44 11.76
N SER A 156 23.99 -29.17 11.67
CA SER A 156 25.32 -28.74 11.23
C SER A 156 25.83 -27.55 12.04
N SER A 157 27.12 -27.53 12.34
CA SER A 157 27.77 -26.46 13.11
C SER A 157 29.05 -25.96 12.45
N PRO A 158 28.99 -25.40 11.23
CA PRO A 158 30.16 -24.87 10.54
C PRO A 158 30.80 -23.70 11.30
N THR A 159 32.09 -23.49 11.06
CA THR A 159 32.85 -22.35 11.58
C THR A 159 33.09 -21.34 10.46
N LEU A 160 32.75 -20.07 10.69
CA LEU A 160 33.01 -18.97 9.77
C LEU A 160 33.91 -17.94 10.46
N THR A 161 34.98 -17.53 9.79
CA THR A 161 35.90 -16.51 10.32
C THR A 161 36.23 -15.47 9.25
N ASN A 162 36.10 -14.20 9.60
CA ASN A 162 36.36 -13.07 8.68
C ASN A 162 35.57 -13.21 7.37
N CYS A 163 34.31 -13.62 7.45
CA CYS A 163 33.44 -13.79 6.28
C CYS A 163 32.45 -12.62 6.15
N THR A 164 32.12 -12.26 4.92
CA THR A 164 31.10 -11.27 4.60
C THR A 164 29.89 -11.95 3.96
N ILE A 165 28.72 -11.84 4.58
CA ILE A 165 27.46 -12.40 4.10
C ILE A 165 26.53 -11.23 3.78
N SER A 166 26.37 -10.90 2.50
CA SER A 166 25.69 -9.65 2.14
C SER A 166 24.80 -9.68 0.91
N GLY A 167 23.72 -8.89 0.93
CA GLY A 167 22.84 -8.75 -0.24
C GLY A 167 22.15 -10.06 -0.66
N ASN A 168 21.96 -11.00 0.26
CA ASN A 168 21.27 -12.26 -0.01
C ASN A 168 19.79 -12.14 0.35
N SER A 169 18.93 -12.80 -0.42
CA SER A 169 17.48 -12.84 -0.19
C SER A 169 17.05 -14.29 0.01
N GLY A 170 16.34 -14.59 1.09
CA GLY A 170 15.84 -15.93 1.42
C GLY A 170 14.40 -15.91 1.92
N PHE A 171 13.78 -17.08 2.01
CA PHE A 171 12.41 -17.19 2.54
C PHE A 171 12.37 -16.88 4.05
N SER A 172 13.33 -17.41 4.81
CA SER A 172 13.67 -17.03 6.20
C SER A 172 15.18 -17.15 6.36
N GLY A 173 15.81 -16.31 7.19
CA GLY A 173 17.27 -16.33 7.35
C GLY A 173 18.00 -15.80 6.12
N GLY A 174 17.77 -14.52 5.78
CA GLY A 174 18.35 -13.90 4.59
C GLY A 174 19.87 -13.99 4.55
N GLY A 175 20.54 -13.77 5.69
CA GLY A 175 21.98 -13.97 5.85
C GLY A 175 22.33 -15.40 6.22
N VAL A 176 22.04 -15.79 7.46
CA VAL A 176 22.35 -17.09 8.05
C VAL A 176 21.07 -17.72 8.61
N SER A 177 20.80 -18.96 8.24
CA SER A 177 19.67 -19.74 8.72
C SER A 177 20.15 -21.01 9.41
N CYS A 178 19.76 -21.19 10.67
CA CYS A 178 20.12 -22.32 11.52
C CYS A 178 18.85 -23.08 11.90
N GLY A 179 18.74 -24.33 11.46
CA GLY A 179 17.65 -25.24 11.79
C GLY A 179 18.15 -26.59 12.28
N GLU A 180 17.27 -27.35 12.93
CA GLU A 180 17.50 -28.76 13.28
C GLU A 180 18.78 -28.96 14.11
N ASP A 181 18.83 -28.41 15.32
CA ASP A 181 19.95 -28.57 16.26
C ASP A 181 21.31 -28.08 15.71
N SER A 182 21.30 -26.97 14.95
CA SER A 182 22.50 -26.37 14.35
C SER A 182 23.08 -25.25 15.21
N SER A 183 24.39 -25.27 15.45
CA SER A 183 25.09 -24.25 16.27
C SER A 183 26.38 -23.76 15.60
N PRO A 184 26.28 -23.06 14.45
CA PRO A 184 27.47 -22.52 13.79
C PRO A 184 28.16 -21.46 14.64
N THR A 185 29.48 -21.36 14.47
CA THR A 185 30.32 -20.35 15.13
C THR A 185 30.79 -19.31 14.11
N LEU A 186 30.54 -18.04 14.38
CA LEU A 186 30.95 -16.93 13.54
C LEU A 186 31.88 -16.01 14.34
N THR A 187 33.03 -15.65 13.77
CA THR A 187 34.01 -14.75 14.40
C THR A 187 34.48 -13.71 13.40
N ASP A 188 34.44 -12.44 13.80
CA ASP A 188 34.84 -11.30 12.96
C ASP A 188 34.06 -11.26 11.61
N CYS A 189 32.80 -11.71 11.62
CA CYS A 189 31.97 -11.78 10.41
C CYS A 189 31.08 -10.54 10.25
N THR A 190 30.80 -10.17 9.00
CA THR A 190 29.83 -9.13 8.65
C THR A 190 28.61 -9.75 7.98
N ILE A 191 27.41 -9.52 8.51
CA ILE A 191 26.13 -9.97 7.97
C ILE A 191 25.31 -8.73 7.63
N SER A 192 25.27 -8.34 6.36
CA SER A 192 24.71 -7.03 5.99
C SER A 192 23.83 -6.97 4.75
N GLY A 193 22.79 -6.14 4.76
CA GLY A 193 21.95 -5.93 3.58
C GLY A 193 21.19 -7.18 3.11
N ASN A 194 20.99 -8.18 3.99
CA ASN A 194 20.27 -9.40 3.64
C ASN A 194 18.76 -9.24 3.89
N SER A 195 17.93 -9.98 3.17
CA SER A 195 16.48 -9.86 3.25
C SER A 195 15.78 -11.21 3.41
N ALA A 196 14.83 -11.28 4.33
CA ALA A 196 13.90 -12.38 4.47
C ALA A 196 12.55 -11.95 3.88
N MET A 197 12.10 -12.65 2.82
CA MET A 197 10.91 -12.30 2.04
C MET A 197 9.98 -13.52 1.87
N SER A 198 8.76 -13.41 2.37
CA SER A 198 7.70 -14.42 2.20
C SER A 198 6.33 -13.76 2.38
N PRO A 199 5.32 -14.10 1.56
CA PRO A 199 3.95 -13.64 1.74
C PRO A 199 3.26 -14.22 2.99
N TYR A 200 3.95 -15.10 3.74
CA TYR A 200 3.42 -15.75 4.95
C TYR A 200 4.16 -15.33 6.24
N GLY A 201 4.97 -14.27 6.20
CA GLY A 201 5.69 -13.76 7.37
C GLY A 201 7.11 -14.33 7.54
N ALA A 202 8.03 -13.89 6.68
CA ALA A 202 9.45 -14.23 6.74
C ALA A 202 10.16 -13.62 7.94
N SER A 203 10.99 -14.39 8.66
CA SER A 203 11.71 -13.94 9.86
C SER A 203 13.24 -14.13 9.72
N GLY A 204 14.01 -13.35 10.50
CA GLY A 204 15.46 -13.43 10.55
C GLY A 204 16.13 -12.88 9.29
N GLY A 205 16.10 -11.56 9.09
CA GLY A 205 16.75 -10.94 7.93
C GLY A 205 18.26 -11.22 7.89
N GLY A 206 18.93 -11.01 9.02
CA GLY A 206 20.34 -11.33 9.21
C GLY A 206 20.56 -12.79 9.64
N VAL A 207 20.09 -13.15 10.84
CA VAL A 207 20.26 -14.47 11.46
C VAL A 207 18.90 -15.02 11.88
N TYR A 208 18.60 -16.24 11.45
CA TYR A 208 17.39 -16.98 11.81
C TYR A 208 17.76 -18.26 12.58
N CYS A 209 17.24 -18.42 13.79
CA CYS A 209 17.50 -19.57 14.66
C CYS A 209 16.20 -20.29 15.01
N TYR A 210 16.11 -21.56 14.65
CA TYR A 210 14.90 -22.39 14.76
C TYR A 210 15.23 -23.82 15.20
N LYS A 211 14.30 -24.51 15.89
CA LYS A 211 14.47 -25.89 16.40
C LYS A 211 15.78 -26.10 17.16
N ASN A 212 15.87 -25.52 18.36
CA ASN A 212 17.01 -25.62 19.28
C ASN A 212 18.39 -25.22 18.69
N SER A 213 18.41 -24.39 17.66
CA SER A 213 19.64 -24.00 16.98
C SER A 213 20.24 -22.76 17.64
N SER A 214 21.41 -22.89 18.25
CA SER A 214 21.99 -21.83 19.09
C SER A 214 23.39 -21.44 18.58
N PRO A 215 23.49 -20.59 17.54
CA PRO A 215 24.77 -20.13 17.02
C PRO A 215 25.51 -19.22 18.01
N THR A 216 26.83 -19.19 17.86
CA THR A 216 27.73 -18.31 18.64
C THR A 216 28.37 -17.29 17.71
N LEU A 217 28.20 -16.00 18.03
CA LEU A 217 28.78 -14.89 17.27
C LEU A 217 29.71 -14.08 18.17
N THR A 218 30.94 -13.85 17.70
CA THR A 218 31.94 -13.04 18.41
C THR A 218 32.50 -11.98 17.49
N ASN A 219 32.52 -10.72 17.93
CA ASN A 219 33.01 -9.57 17.14
C ASN A 219 32.32 -9.41 15.77
N CYS A 220 31.05 -9.81 15.68
CA CYS A 220 30.31 -9.75 14.42
C CYS A 220 29.55 -8.43 14.27
N THR A 221 29.36 -8.01 13.02
CA THR A 221 28.46 -6.90 12.66
C THR A 221 27.25 -7.45 11.92
N ILE A 222 26.04 -7.15 12.42
CA ILE A 222 24.76 -7.52 11.81
C ILE A 222 24.03 -6.22 11.46
N SER A 223 24.07 -5.80 10.19
CA SER A 223 23.62 -4.46 9.83
C SER A 223 22.81 -4.32 8.55
N GLY A 224 21.77 -3.49 8.55
CA GLY A 224 21.00 -3.20 7.34
C GLY A 224 20.20 -4.40 6.80
N ASN A 225 19.92 -5.41 7.63
CA ASN A 225 19.15 -6.58 7.23
C ASN A 225 17.64 -6.34 7.42
N SER A 226 16.80 -7.02 6.63
CA SER A 226 15.36 -6.79 6.58
C SER A 226 14.53 -8.08 6.71
N ALA A 227 13.42 -8.01 7.45
CA ALA A 227 12.39 -9.06 7.53
C ALA A 227 11.00 -8.41 7.36
N SER A 228 10.56 -8.25 6.11
CA SER A 228 9.55 -7.24 5.76
C SER A 228 8.15 -7.47 6.29
N GLU A 229 7.81 -8.73 6.52
CA GLU A 229 6.49 -9.17 6.96
C GLU A 229 6.55 -10.04 8.22
N GLY A 230 7.72 -10.16 8.84
CA GLY A 230 7.92 -11.02 10.01
C GLY A 230 8.91 -10.43 11.01
N TYR A 231 9.58 -11.30 11.74
CA TYR A 231 10.23 -10.94 13.00
C TYR A 231 11.75 -10.97 12.88
N GLY A 232 12.45 -10.16 13.69
CA GLY A 232 13.91 -10.26 13.84
C GLY A 232 14.65 -9.82 12.59
N GLY A 233 14.77 -8.51 12.37
CA GLY A 233 15.47 -7.97 11.20
C GLY A 233 16.95 -8.34 11.23
N GLY A 234 17.60 -8.15 12.38
CA GLY A 234 18.96 -8.59 12.66
C GLY A 234 19.00 -10.06 13.06
N VAL A 235 18.41 -10.40 14.21
CA VAL A 235 18.40 -11.76 14.78
C VAL A 235 16.98 -12.15 15.16
N TYR A 236 16.55 -13.33 14.73
CA TYR A 236 15.32 -13.98 15.19
C TYR A 236 15.66 -15.30 15.84
N CYS A 237 15.18 -15.52 17.07
CA CYS A 237 15.33 -16.80 17.76
C CYS A 237 14.00 -17.36 18.24
N CYS A 238 13.75 -18.63 17.91
CA CYS A 238 12.55 -19.34 18.31
C CYS A 238 12.70 -20.84 18.54
N GLU A 239 11.62 -21.47 19.04
CA GLU A 239 11.53 -22.91 19.32
C GLU A 239 12.75 -23.45 20.09
N GLY A 240 13.00 -22.88 21.28
CA GLY A 240 14.10 -23.32 22.17
C GLY A 240 15.50 -22.87 21.74
N SER A 241 15.63 -22.06 20.70
CA SER A 241 16.91 -21.52 20.22
C SER A 241 17.39 -20.35 21.07
N SER A 242 18.65 -20.39 21.53
CA SER A 242 19.24 -19.40 22.44
C SER A 242 20.64 -19.01 21.98
N PRO A 243 20.77 -18.20 20.91
CA PRO A 243 22.08 -17.81 20.39
C PRO A 243 22.87 -16.97 21.39
N THR A 244 24.20 -17.05 21.31
CA THR A 244 25.13 -16.28 22.14
C THR A 244 25.89 -15.26 21.30
N LEU A 245 25.80 -13.99 21.67
CA LEU A 245 26.47 -12.89 20.99
C LEU A 245 27.42 -12.21 21.96
N THR A 246 28.69 -12.10 21.60
CA THR A 246 29.72 -11.42 22.38
C THR A 246 30.38 -10.35 21.54
N ASN A 247 30.48 -9.13 22.06
CA ASN A 247 31.16 -8.03 21.39
C ASN A 247 30.59 -7.72 19.98
N CYS A 248 29.29 -7.90 19.79
CA CYS A 248 28.64 -7.76 18.48
C CYS A 248 27.93 -6.41 18.33
N THR A 249 27.87 -5.93 17.10
CA THR A 249 27.09 -4.73 16.73
C THR A 249 25.88 -5.13 15.89
N ILE A 250 24.69 -4.72 16.31
CA ILE A 250 23.42 -4.97 15.62
C ILE A 250 22.79 -3.61 15.28
N SER A 251 22.82 -3.20 14.02
CA SER A 251 22.43 -1.83 13.65
C SER A 251 21.72 -1.66 12.32
N GLY A 252 20.82 -0.69 12.21
CA GLY A 252 20.16 -0.40 10.92
C GLY A 252 19.26 -1.51 10.40
N ASN A 253 18.91 -2.51 11.22
CA ASN A 253 18.07 -3.63 10.77
C ASN A 253 16.58 -3.30 10.89
N TRP A 254 15.77 -3.90 10.03
CA TRP A 254 14.34 -3.61 9.88
C TRP A 254 13.49 -4.88 9.95
N ALA A 255 12.38 -4.84 10.70
CA ALA A 255 11.40 -5.93 10.73
C ALA A 255 9.98 -5.43 11.05
N TYR A 256 8.99 -6.31 10.95
CA TYR A 256 7.66 -6.03 11.50
C TYR A 256 7.72 -5.89 13.03
N SER A 257 8.44 -6.78 13.72
CA SER A 257 8.69 -6.71 15.17
C SER A 257 10.09 -7.23 15.49
N GLY A 258 10.76 -6.63 16.48
CA GLY A 258 12.14 -7.02 16.81
C GLY A 258 13.14 -6.63 15.72
N GLY A 259 13.32 -5.34 15.46
CA GLY A 259 14.18 -4.87 14.37
C GLY A 259 15.62 -5.39 14.49
N GLY A 260 16.22 -5.24 15.67
CA GLY A 260 17.54 -5.75 16.01
C GLY A 260 17.47 -7.22 16.41
N VAL A 261 16.81 -7.52 17.52
CA VAL A 261 16.66 -8.88 18.07
C VAL A 261 15.21 -9.17 18.41
N CYS A 262 14.68 -10.26 17.88
CA CYS A 262 13.39 -10.80 18.29
C CYS A 262 13.59 -12.15 19.00
N CYS A 263 13.07 -12.21 20.23
CA CYS A 263 13.01 -13.39 21.07
C CYS A 263 11.57 -13.93 21.05
N TYR A 264 11.32 -14.97 20.26
CA TYR A 264 10.01 -15.64 20.20
C TYR A 264 10.15 -17.01 20.86
N VAL A 265 9.83 -17.15 22.15
CA VAL A 265 10.17 -18.34 22.98
C VAL A 265 11.69 -18.51 23.24
N GLY A 266 12.56 -18.15 22.31
CA GLY A 266 14.03 -18.23 22.43
C GLY A 266 14.63 -17.23 23.43
N SER A 267 15.73 -17.59 24.10
CA SER A 267 16.33 -16.79 25.18
C SER A 267 17.82 -16.54 24.92
N PRO A 268 18.17 -15.57 24.03
CA PRO A 268 19.55 -15.32 23.65
C PRO A 268 20.36 -14.72 24.80
N THR A 269 21.68 -14.93 24.75
CA THR A 269 22.64 -14.30 25.69
C THR A 269 23.50 -13.29 24.93
N LEU A 270 23.48 -12.03 25.38
CA LEU A 270 24.23 -10.93 24.79
C LEU A 270 25.19 -10.35 25.83
N THR A 271 26.47 -10.28 25.48
CA THR A 271 27.51 -9.69 26.32
C THR A 271 28.30 -8.67 25.51
N ASN A 272 28.51 -7.47 26.07
CA ASN A 272 29.24 -6.39 25.40
C ASN A 272 28.68 -6.08 24.00
N CYS A 273 27.36 -6.08 23.81
CA CYS A 273 26.75 -5.87 22.49
C CYS A 273 26.17 -4.46 22.37
N THR A 274 26.24 -3.87 21.17
CA THR A 274 25.60 -2.59 20.84
C THR A 274 24.45 -2.81 19.86
N ILE A 275 23.23 -2.46 20.27
CA ILE A 275 22.00 -2.58 19.47
C ILE A 275 21.44 -1.16 19.24
N SER A 276 21.63 -0.61 18.04
CA SER A 276 21.30 0.79 17.77
C SER A 276 20.84 1.07 16.35
N GLY A 277 19.94 2.03 16.18
CA GLY A 277 19.43 2.42 14.86
C GLY A 277 18.63 1.31 14.17
N ASN A 278 18.15 0.31 14.91
CA ASN A 278 17.25 -0.70 14.36
C ASN A 278 15.80 -0.20 14.41
N TRP A 279 14.95 -0.77 13.59
CA TRP A 279 13.58 -0.29 13.44
C TRP A 279 12.60 -1.46 13.34
N ALA A 280 11.50 -1.35 14.07
CA ALA A 280 10.33 -2.19 13.88
C ALA A 280 9.06 -1.44 14.25
N TYR A 281 7.89 -1.99 13.92
CA TYR A 281 6.63 -1.46 14.42
C TYR A 281 6.52 -1.60 15.95
N SER A 282 7.13 -2.67 16.50
CA SER A 282 7.26 -2.90 17.94
C SER A 282 8.62 -3.52 18.28
N GLY A 283 9.31 -2.96 19.26
CA GLY A 283 10.60 -3.45 19.75
C GLY A 283 11.70 -3.38 18.69
N GLY A 284 12.02 -2.18 18.19
CA GLY A 284 13.11 -1.98 17.25
C GLY A 284 14.45 -2.51 17.75
N GLY A 285 14.76 -2.35 19.04
CA GLY A 285 15.98 -2.90 19.63
C GLY A 285 15.83 -4.39 19.94
N VAL A 286 15.16 -4.69 21.05
CA VAL A 286 14.85 -6.06 21.49
C VAL A 286 13.34 -6.21 21.68
N TYR A 287 12.76 -7.27 21.10
CA TYR A 287 11.35 -7.62 21.24
C TYR A 287 11.20 -9.03 21.82
N CYS A 288 10.42 -9.19 22.88
CA CYS A 288 10.18 -10.45 23.58
C CYS A 288 8.71 -10.86 23.50
N LEU A 289 8.44 -12.06 22.97
CA LEU A 289 7.10 -12.61 22.79
C LEU A 289 7.06 -14.11 23.14
N GLU A 290 5.95 -14.57 23.74
CA GLU A 290 5.76 -15.95 24.24
C GLU A 290 6.76 -16.38 25.34
N ASN A 291 6.91 -15.56 26.39
CA ASN A 291 7.65 -15.88 27.62
C ASN A 291 9.16 -16.19 27.51
N PRO A 292 9.97 -15.46 26.71
CA PRO A 292 11.42 -15.60 26.70
C PRO A 292 12.09 -14.89 27.89
N SER A 293 13.30 -15.32 28.23
CA SER A 293 14.16 -14.71 29.25
C SER A 293 15.57 -14.46 28.69
N PRO A 294 15.75 -13.49 27.76
CA PRO A 294 17.07 -13.13 27.27
C PRO A 294 17.95 -12.57 28.40
N THR A 295 19.26 -12.80 28.29
CA THR A 295 20.26 -12.24 29.21
C THR A 295 21.09 -11.18 28.50
N LEU A 296 21.13 -9.97 29.05
CA LEU A 296 21.96 -8.87 28.56
C LEU A 296 22.92 -8.43 29.67
N THR A 297 24.21 -8.48 29.41
CA THR A 297 25.25 -7.95 30.32
C THR A 297 26.15 -6.99 29.55
N ASN A 298 26.46 -5.82 30.13
CA ASN A 298 27.33 -4.82 29.48
C ASN A 298 26.84 -4.42 28.09
N CYS A 299 25.53 -4.37 27.85
CA CYS A 299 25.01 -4.04 26.52
C CYS A 299 24.58 -2.57 26.43
N ILE A 300 24.59 -2.02 25.21
CA ILE A 300 23.93 -0.76 24.89
C ILE A 300 22.75 -1.06 23.96
N VAL A 301 21.54 -0.63 24.34
CA VAL A 301 20.33 -0.72 23.52
C VAL A 301 19.72 0.66 23.42
N TRP A 302 20.07 1.40 22.36
CA TRP A 302 19.80 2.84 22.26
C TRP A 302 19.54 3.31 20.84
N GLY A 303 18.59 4.23 20.67
CA GLY A 303 18.31 4.88 19.39
C GLY A 303 17.54 3.97 18.41
N ASN A 304 16.66 3.08 18.91
CA ASN A 304 15.90 2.17 18.05
C ASN A 304 14.43 2.63 17.89
N GLY A 305 13.90 2.54 16.67
CA GLY A 305 12.51 2.95 16.34
C GLY A 305 11.48 1.89 16.75
N GLY A 306 10.33 2.30 17.28
CA GLY A 306 9.31 1.38 17.82
C GLY A 306 9.64 0.81 19.22
N GLY A 307 10.64 1.38 19.90
CA GLY A 307 11.05 1.05 21.27
C GLY A 307 12.35 0.24 21.32
N SER A 308 13.27 0.65 22.19
CA SER A 308 14.56 -0.04 22.37
C SER A 308 14.42 -1.39 23.09
N PHE A 309 13.44 -1.56 23.97
CA PHE A 309 13.16 -2.85 24.62
C PHE A 309 11.66 -3.01 24.87
N VAL A 310 11.03 -4.05 24.30
CA VAL A 310 9.58 -4.30 24.42
C VAL A 310 9.29 -5.77 24.77
N ILE A 311 8.34 -5.97 25.68
CA ILE A 311 7.88 -7.28 26.15
C ILE A 311 6.37 -7.38 25.93
N SER A 312 5.89 -8.44 25.26
CA SER A 312 4.49 -8.63 24.90
C SER A 312 3.82 -9.88 25.50
N GLY A 313 4.25 -10.33 26.69
CA GLY A 313 3.63 -11.44 27.43
C GLY A 313 3.82 -11.31 28.94
N GLU A 314 2.88 -11.86 29.74
CA GLU A 314 2.82 -11.64 31.19
C GLU A 314 3.96 -12.32 31.99
N ASP A 315 4.61 -13.36 31.44
CA ASP A 315 5.64 -14.14 32.17
C ASP A 315 7.08 -13.98 31.63
N SER A 316 7.32 -13.09 30.67
CA SER A 316 8.68 -12.86 30.16
C SER A 316 9.53 -12.11 31.19
N ALA A 317 10.68 -12.66 31.58
CA ALA A 317 11.57 -12.06 32.56
C ALA A 317 13.01 -11.94 32.02
N PRO A 318 13.31 -10.89 31.22
CA PRO A 318 14.68 -10.59 30.80
C PRO A 318 15.60 -10.30 31.98
N ASP A 319 16.79 -10.91 31.98
CA ASP A 319 17.85 -10.63 32.96
C ASP A 319 18.84 -9.63 32.37
N VAL A 320 18.73 -8.38 32.79
CA VAL A 320 19.54 -7.27 32.27
C VAL A 320 20.37 -6.68 33.38
N THR A 321 21.69 -6.70 33.24
CA THR A 321 22.61 -6.11 34.21
C THR A 321 23.71 -5.31 33.53
N PHE A 322 24.21 -4.29 34.23
CA PHE A 322 25.29 -3.41 33.80
C PHE A 322 25.12 -2.90 32.37
N SER A 323 23.90 -2.57 31.96
CA SER A 323 23.58 -2.21 30.58
C SER A 323 22.95 -0.82 30.48
N CYS A 324 23.14 -0.17 29.33
CA CYS A 324 22.57 1.13 29.00
C CYS A 324 21.35 0.94 28.08
N LEU A 325 20.15 1.30 28.54
CA LEU A 325 18.91 1.09 27.80
C LEU A 325 18.13 2.41 27.65
N GLU A 326 17.68 2.68 26.44
CA GLU A 326 16.75 3.77 26.15
C GLU A 326 15.33 3.37 26.59
N THR A 327 15.03 3.55 27.87
CA THR A 327 13.72 3.28 28.46
C THR A 327 13.27 4.43 29.36
N TRP A 328 11.95 4.56 29.55
CA TRP A 328 11.33 5.66 30.30
C TRP A 328 11.83 5.79 31.75
N ALA A 329 12.27 4.68 32.33
CA ALA A 329 12.98 4.61 33.60
C ALA A 329 14.17 3.64 33.48
N VAL A 330 15.09 3.69 34.45
CA VAL A 330 16.20 2.74 34.54
C VAL A 330 15.64 1.31 34.60
N TRP A 331 16.12 0.45 33.70
CA TRP A 331 15.68 -0.94 33.66
C TRP A 331 16.05 -1.69 34.95
N PRO A 332 15.12 -2.45 35.55
CA PRO A 332 15.40 -3.21 36.78
C PRO A 332 16.60 -4.15 36.62
N GLY A 333 17.53 -4.11 37.58
CA GLY A 333 18.74 -4.93 37.55
C GLY A 333 19.95 -4.19 38.09
N GLN A 334 21.02 -4.93 38.41
CA GLN A 334 22.24 -4.34 38.96
C GLN A 334 22.98 -3.53 37.89
N GLY A 335 23.35 -2.28 38.19
CA GLY A 335 24.29 -1.49 37.38
C GLY A 335 23.73 -0.94 36.06
N ASN A 336 22.43 -1.06 35.80
CA ASN A 336 21.81 -0.51 34.60
C ASN A 336 21.71 1.01 34.67
N ILE A 337 21.79 1.65 33.49
CA ILE A 337 21.61 3.09 33.32
C ILE A 337 20.66 3.35 32.14
N ASN A 338 20.02 4.53 32.11
CA ASN A 338 19.16 4.97 31.00
C ASN A 338 19.54 6.38 30.50
N THR A 339 20.83 6.72 30.61
CA THR A 339 21.41 7.97 30.13
C THR A 339 22.00 7.76 28.75
N ASP A 340 21.92 8.77 27.89
CA ASP A 340 22.50 8.75 26.53
C ASP A 340 23.93 8.19 26.53
N PRO A 341 24.22 7.16 25.73
CA PRO A 341 25.55 6.56 25.62
C PRO A 341 26.58 7.49 24.99
N LEU A 342 26.19 8.63 24.42
CA LEU A 342 27.08 9.59 23.76
C LEU A 342 27.89 8.94 22.64
N PHE A 343 27.18 8.37 21.65
CA PHE A 343 27.80 7.89 20.41
C PHE A 343 28.52 9.03 19.66
N CYS A 344 29.51 8.67 18.87
CA CYS A 344 30.27 9.63 18.05
C CYS A 344 29.40 10.29 16.98
N GLY A 345 28.39 9.59 16.48
CA GLY A 345 27.42 10.15 15.54
C GLY A 345 27.87 10.05 14.08
N PHE A 346 27.28 10.87 13.21
CA PHE A 346 27.63 10.90 11.80
C PHE A 346 29.05 11.44 11.58
N ALA A 347 29.79 10.81 10.68
CA ALA A 347 31.11 11.29 10.28
C ALA A 347 31.00 12.49 9.31
N GLY A 348 31.80 13.52 9.55
CA GLY A 348 31.87 14.72 8.69
C GLY A 348 31.00 15.88 9.16
N PRO A 349 30.67 16.83 8.26
CA PRO A 349 29.86 18.00 8.61
C PRO A 349 28.40 17.64 8.94
N ALA A 350 27.76 18.49 9.75
CA ALA A 350 26.34 18.37 10.13
C ALA A 350 25.40 18.45 8.90
N GLU A 351 25.78 19.27 7.92
CA GLU A 351 25.20 19.26 6.57
C GLU A 351 26.09 18.45 5.62
N ALA A 352 25.52 17.45 4.96
CA ALA A 352 26.21 16.66 3.96
C ALA A 352 25.53 16.77 2.60
N PHE A 353 26.31 16.67 1.54
CA PHE A 353 25.84 16.76 0.16
C PHE A 353 26.03 15.42 -0.53
N VAL A 354 25.03 14.99 -1.28
CA VAL A 354 25.03 13.78 -2.10
C VAL A 354 24.73 14.15 -3.54
N ASP A 355 25.58 13.69 -4.46
CA ASP A 355 25.41 13.85 -5.90
C ASP A 355 25.89 12.58 -6.60
N GLY A 356 24.97 11.86 -7.26
CA GLY A 356 25.27 10.63 -8.00
C GLY A 356 26.29 10.80 -9.13
N ALA A 357 26.49 12.03 -9.62
CA ALA A 357 27.51 12.36 -10.62
C ALA A 357 28.91 12.58 -10.01
N SER A 358 29.03 12.69 -8.69
CA SER A 358 30.31 12.92 -8.02
C SER A 358 31.23 11.69 -8.07
N PRO A 359 32.56 11.88 -8.17
CA PRO A 359 33.53 10.79 -8.04
C PRO A 359 33.42 10.06 -6.68
N GLU A 360 33.90 8.82 -6.62
CA GLU A 360 34.01 8.10 -5.34
C GLU A 360 35.01 8.78 -4.38
N GLY A 361 34.76 8.65 -3.07
CA GLY A 361 35.63 9.21 -2.03
C GLY A 361 35.42 10.70 -1.74
N GLY A 362 34.22 11.23 -2.02
CA GLY A 362 33.76 12.52 -1.48
C GLY A 362 33.75 12.52 0.05
N ASP A 363 33.88 13.71 0.64
CA ASP A 363 33.89 13.91 2.10
C ASP A 363 32.55 14.46 2.63
N GLY A 364 31.58 14.65 1.73
CA GLY A 364 30.25 15.14 2.05
C GLY A 364 30.12 16.66 2.11
N SER A 365 31.20 17.42 1.87
CA SER A 365 31.11 18.86 1.67
C SER A 365 30.43 19.21 0.35
N ALA A 366 29.95 20.45 0.21
CA ALA A 366 29.35 20.94 -1.03
C ALA A 366 30.34 20.88 -2.21
N GLU A 367 31.64 21.08 -1.96
CA GLU A 367 32.70 21.00 -2.96
C GLU A 367 33.07 19.57 -3.35
N ARG A 368 32.85 18.60 -2.44
CA ARG A 368 33.17 17.18 -2.63
C ARG A 368 32.04 16.28 -2.10
N PRO A 369 30.88 16.26 -2.76
CA PRO A 369 29.71 15.51 -2.31
C PRO A 369 30.01 14.02 -2.22
N PHE A 370 29.30 13.32 -1.34
CA PHE A 370 29.24 11.87 -1.41
C PHE A 370 28.55 11.44 -2.71
N ARG A 371 29.03 10.34 -3.30
CA ARG A 371 28.39 9.75 -4.48
C ARG A 371 27.06 9.07 -4.16
N ASN A 372 26.94 8.47 -2.97
CA ASN A 372 25.79 7.64 -2.58
C ASN A 372 25.26 8.04 -1.20
N LEU A 373 23.95 7.91 -0.98
CA LEU A 373 23.31 8.19 0.31
C LEU A 373 23.88 7.36 1.46
N SER A 374 24.31 6.12 1.21
CA SER A 374 24.84 5.24 2.26
C SER A 374 26.06 5.84 2.98
N ALA A 375 26.95 6.51 2.25
CA ALA A 375 28.10 7.20 2.84
C ALA A 375 27.67 8.43 3.67
N ALA A 376 26.65 9.16 3.20
CA ALA A 376 26.06 10.27 3.94
C ALA A 376 25.28 9.83 5.18
N LEU A 377 24.95 8.54 5.32
CA LEU A 377 24.20 8.01 6.45
C LEU A 377 25.04 7.09 7.35
N GLU A 378 26.36 7.05 7.12
CA GLU A 378 27.28 6.29 7.97
C GLU A 378 27.34 6.90 9.38
N PHE A 379 26.87 6.13 10.36
CA PHE A 379 26.77 6.55 11.76
C PHE A 379 27.77 5.75 12.61
N SER A 380 28.65 6.45 13.32
CA SER A 380 29.63 5.85 14.22
C SER A 380 29.02 5.55 15.58
N LEU A 381 29.04 4.27 15.94
CA LEU A 381 28.61 3.75 17.24
C LEU A 381 29.74 3.68 18.28
N SER A 382 30.93 4.19 17.96
CA SER A 382 32.00 4.42 18.94
C SER A 382 31.52 5.39 20.01
N LEU A 383 32.08 5.31 21.22
CA LEU A 383 31.69 6.15 22.34
C LEU A 383 32.57 7.40 22.43
N ARG A 384 32.00 8.54 22.81
CA ARG A 384 32.80 9.71 23.19
C ARG A 384 33.58 9.41 24.47
N ALA A 385 34.76 10.03 24.64
CA ALA A 385 35.66 9.78 25.77
C ALA A 385 35.03 9.99 27.18
N HIS A 386 33.94 10.77 27.27
CA HIS A 386 33.20 11.07 28.51
C HIS A 386 31.83 10.38 28.57
N SER A 387 31.61 9.36 27.74
CA SER A 387 30.40 8.55 27.75
C SER A 387 30.14 7.95 29.14
N PRO A 388 28.89 7.94 29.62
CA PRO A 388 28.52 7.25 30.86
C PRO A 388 28.63 5.73 30.75
N CYS A 389 28.81 5.18 29.56
CA CYS A 389 28.99 3.75 29.31
C CYS A 389 30.45 3.29 29.42
N ILE A 390 31.41 4.21 29.59
CA ILE A 390 32.83 3.88 29.73
C ILE A 390 33.16 3.60 31.20
N GLY A 391 33.74 2.43 31.49
CA GLY A 391 34.20 2.02 32.82
C GLY A 391 33.11 1.73 33.86
N THR A 392 31.84 1.75 33.47
CA THR A 392 30.66 1.57 34.35
C THR A 392 29.99 0.21 34.21
N GLY A 393 30.44 -0.60 33.25
CA GLY A 393 30.02 -1.98 33.08
C GLY A 393 30.50 -2.89 34.22
N LYS A 394 30.05 -4.13 34.17
CA LYS A 394 30.48 -5.21 35.07
C LYS A 394 32.00 -5.28 35.08
N ASP A 395 32.56 -5.44 36.28
CA ASP A 395 34.00 -5.51 36.52
C ASP A 395 34.79 -4.25 36.10
N GLY A 396 34.11 -3.11 35.94
CA GLY A 396 34.72 -1.84 35.49
C GLY A 396 34.99 -1.78 33.98
N GLY A 397 34.38 -2.68 33.21
CA GLY A 397 34.44 -2.66 31.75
C GLY A 397 33.57 -1.58 31.10
N ASN A 398 33.67 -1.43 29.78
CA ASN A 398 32.75 -0.59 29.02
C ASN A 398 31.46 -1.37 28.71
N MET A 399 30.33 -0.67 28.64
CA MET A 399 29.10 -1.21 28.06
C MET A 399 29.18 -1.07 26.52
N GLY A 400 28.59 -2.02 25.81
CA GLY A 400 28.55 -2.08 24.35
C GLY A 400 29.73 -2.83 23.74
N ALA A 401 29.69 -2.96 22.42
CA ALA A 401 30.79 -3.51 21.63
C ALA A 401 32.01 -2.60 21.67
N ASP A 402 33.20 -3.19 21.65
CA ASP A 402 34.48 -2.49 21.63
C ASP A 402 34.74 -1.88 20.24
N LEU A 403 34.20 -0.69 20.04
CA LEU A 403 34.30 0.10 18.81
C LEU A 403 35.27 1.28 18.97
N GLY A 404 36.03 1.34 20.07
CA GLY A 404 36.92 2.45 20.39
C GLY A 404 36.20 3.75 20.78
N THR A 405 36.98 4.83 20.87
CA THR A 405 36.51 6.16 21.29
C THR A 405 36.85 7.26 20.29
N CYS A 406 36.05 8.33 20.23
CA CYS A 406 36.35 9.54 19.47
C CYS A 406 36.52 10.79 20.35
N GLU A 407 37.25 11.77 19.82
CA GLU A 407 37.33 13.15 20.33
C GLU A 407 36.18 13.98 19.74
N ALA A 408 35.46 14.74 20.57
CA ALA A 408 34.14 15.29 20.24
C ALA A 408 34.13 16.51 19.28
N GLY A 409 33.09 16.57 18.43
CA GLY A 409 32.43 17.80 17.94
C GLY A 409 31.05 17.98 18.59
N ASP A 410 30.42 19.16 18.48
CA ASP A 410 29.17 19.56 19.17
C ASP A 410 28.00 18.54 18.96
N PRO A 411 27.20 18.16 19.98
CA PRO A 411 26.48 16.88 19.97
C PRO A 411 25.03 16.83 19.45
N TRP A 412 24.40 17.89 18.93
CA TRP A 412 22.91 17.88 18.87
C TRP A 412 22.25 18.35 17.58
N GLU A 413 22.96 18.41 16.47
CA GLU A 413 22.29 18.68 15.18
C GLU A 413 22.01 17.38 14.42
N PRO A 414 20.73 17.02 14.17
CA PRO A 414 20.40 15.94 13.25
C PRO A 414 21.05 16.22 11.90
N ARG A 415 21.66 15.20 11.30
CA ARG A 415 22.35 15.37 10.02
C ARG A 415 21.36 15.76 8.95
N VAL A 416 21.64 16.85 8.25
CA VAL A 416 20.88 17.26 7.07
C VAL A 416 21.64 16.78 5.84
N VAL A 417 21.00 16.00 4.99
CA VAL A 417 21.59 15.50 3.74
C VAL A 417 20.89 16.16 2.56
N HIS A 418 21.61 17.03 1.87
CA HIS A 418 21.18 17.63 0.60
C HIS A 418 21.45 16.65 -0.53
N VAL A 419 20.42 16.27 -1.26
CA VAL A 419 20.50 15.31 -2.36
C VAL A 419 20.25 16.04 -3.67
N ALA A 420 21.26 16.06 -4.55
CA ALA A 420 21.14 16.65 -5.86
C ALA A 420 20.19 15.85 -6.76
N ALA A 421 19.69 16.50 -7.82
CA ALA A 421 18.87 15.88 -8.84
C ALA A 421 19.48 14.56 -9.35
N GLY A 422 18.68 13.51 -9.41
CA GLY A 422 19.15 12.18 -9.75
C GLY A 422 18.25 11.07 -9.24
N ARG A 423 18.58 9.84 -9.65
CA ARG A 423 17.93 8.61 -9.18
C ARG A 423 18.87 7.85 -8.26
N TYR A 424 18.39 7.52 -7.07
CA TYR A 424 19.16 6.86 -6.02
C TYR A 424 18.45 5.58 -5.59
N THR A 425 19.02 4.42 -5.96
CA THR A 425 18.52 3.12 -5.50
C THR A 425 19.00 2.87 -4.08
N VAL A 426 18.07 2.76 -3.14
CA VAL A 426 18.37 2.69 -1.70
C VAL A 426 18.11 1.32 -1.08
N GLY A 427 17.41 0.40 -1.75
CA GLY A 427 17.17 -0.97 -1.26
C GLY A 427 16.47 -1.07 0.11
N GLY A 428 16.01 0.06 0.66
CA GLY A 428 15.69 0.26 2.07
C GLY A 428 16.51 1.40 2.68
N LEU A 429 15.98 2.63 2.66
CA LEU A 429 16.62 3.79 3.29
C LEU A 429 16.25 3.86 4.77
N SER A 430 17.22 3.56 5.63
CA SER A 430 17.07 3.74 7.08
C SER A 430 17.51 5.14 7.51
N LEU A 431 16.58 5.92 8.03
CA LEU A 431 16.86 7.21 8.69
C LEU A 431 16.82 7.09 10.21
N SER A 432 16.89 5.86 10.74
CA SER A 432 16.70 5.49 12.14
C SER A 432 17.60 6.21 13.14
N GLN A 433 18.73 6.74 12.69
CA GLN A 433 19.66 7.56 13.46
C GLN A 433 19.34 9.08 13.43
N GLY A 434 18.17 9.47 12.91
CA GLY A 434 17.66 10.85 12.97
C GLY A 434 18.23 11.78 11.89
N ALA A 435 18.45 11.29 10.67
CA ALA A 435 18.88 12.13 9.55
C ALA A 435 17.68 12.70 8.76
N SER A 436 17.82 13.94 8.30
CA SER A 436 16.91 14.61 7.38
C SER A 436 17.44 14.53 5.95
N ILE A 437 16.55 14.37 4.97
CA ILE A 437 16.88 14.33 3.55
C ILE A 437 16.14 15.48 2.85
N LEU A 438 16.90 16.34 2.17
CA LEU A 438 16.40 17.47 1.39
C LEU A 438 16.81 17.28 -0.07
N GLY A 439 15.86 16.90 -0.92
CA GLY A 439 16.08 16.78 -2.36
C GLY A 439 15.98 18.12 -3.09
N ALA A 440 16.40 18.13 -4.35
CA ALA A 440 16.30 19.31 -5.22
C ALA A 440 14.85 19.63 -5.67
N GLY A 441 13.91 18.71 -5.45
CA GLY A 441 12.50 18.82 -5.85
C GLY A 441 11.94 17.45 -6.23
N PRO A 442 10.61 17.22 -6.06
CA PRO A 442 10.00 15.93 -6.31
C PRO A 442 10.16 15.45 -7.77
N ASP A 443 10.23 16.36 -8.73
CA ASP A 443 10.46 16.04 -10.15
C ASP A 443 11.95 15.77 -10.49
N GLU A 444 12.86 16.10 -9.57
CA GLU A 444 14.31 16.07 -9.82
C GLU A 444 15.02 14.96 -9.04
N THR A 445 14.60 14.70 -7.80
CA THR A 445 15.26 13.75 -6.89
C THR A 445 14.37 12.54 -6.64
N VAL A 446 14.82 11.35 -7.05
CA VAL A 446 14.07 10.10 -6.92
C VAL A 446 14.81 9.13 -6.02
N LEU A 447 14.15 8.68 -4.95
CA LEU A 447 14.58 7.60 -4.07
C LEU A 447 13.84 6.32 -4.47
N GLU A 448 14.57 5.35 -5.02
CA GLU A 448 14.03 4.06 -5.44
C GLU A 448 14.17 3.02 -4.31
N GLY A 449 13.08 2.78 -3.58
CA GLY A 449 13.04 1.85 -2.46
C GLY A 449 12.10 2.30 -1.34
N THR A 450 12.07 1.52 -0.27
CA THR A 450 11.29 1.83 0.94
C THR A 450 12.07 2.83 1.80
N VAL A 451 11.40 3.82 2.37
CA VAL A 451 11.97 4.73 3.37
C VAL A 451 11.39 4.38 4.74
N TRP A 452 12.24 4.15 5.73
CA TRP A 452 11.81 3.89 7.11
C TRP A 452 12.72 4.58 8.12
N GLY A 453 12.31 4.56 9.38
CA GLY A 453 13.11 5.15 10.44
C GLY A 453 13.15 6.67 10.44
N LEU A 454 12.20 7.34 9.76
CA LEU A 454 11.97 8.77 9.96
C LEU A 454 11.56 9.01 11.42
N ARG A 455 12.48 9.57 12.21
CA ARG A 455 12.30 9.85 13.63
C ARG A 455 11.66 11.21 13.85
N THR A 456 11.07 11.42 15.03
CA THR A 456 10.65 12.76 15.47
C THR A 456 11.78 13.78 15.29
N GLY A 457 11.48 14.89 14.61
CA GLY A 457 12.44 15.95 14.30
C GLY A 457 13.18 15.80 12.95
N ALA A 458 13.09 14.64 12.29
CA ALA A 458 13.62 14.46 10.94
C ALA A 458 12.64 15.00 9.88
N THR A 459 13.20 15.48 8.77
CA THR A 459 12.47 15.97 7.61
C THR A 459 12.83 15.17 6.36
N LEU A 460 11.84 14.70 5.61
CA LEU A 460 11.98 14.27 4.23
C LEU A 460 11.32 15.32 3.35
N SER A 461 12.08 15.96 2.46
CA SER A 461 11.52 17.04 1.63
C SER A 461 12.06 17.03 0.20
N GLY A 462 11.22 17.43 -0.76
CA GLY A 462 11.64 17.66 -2.15
C GLY A 462 12.09 16.40 -2.87
N VAL A 463 11.45 15.25 -2.60
CA VAL A 463 11.81 13.96 -3.20
C VAL A 463 10.61 13.19 -3.73
N THR A 464 10.85 12.37 -4.75
CA THR A 464 9.96 11.25 -5.12
C THR A 464 10.42 9.96 -4.44
N VAL A 465 9.52 9.25 -3.75
CA VAL A 465 9.74 7.90 -3.23
C VAL A 465 8.94 6.89 -4.07
N THR A 466 9.63 5.98 -4.76
CA THR A 466 9.00 5.06 -5.73
C THR A 466 9.70 3.71 -5.82
N GLY A 467 9.07 2.74 -6.50
CA GLY A 467 9.64 1.43 -6.80
C GLY A 467 9.94 0.54 -5.58
N GLY A 468 9.56 1.01 -4.38
CA GLY A 468 9.74 0.32 -3.11
C GLY A 468 8.41 -0.10 -2.49
N GLY A 469 8.44 -0.34 -1.18
CA GLY A 469 7.28 -0.77 -0.41
C GLY A 469 6.34 0.36 -0.04
N ARG A 470 6.85 1.43 0.60
CA ARG A 470 6.14 2.61 1.12
C ARG A 470 7.09 3.54 1.90
N ILE A 471 6.59 4.66 2.42
CA ILE A 471 7.21 5.35 3.58
C ILE A 471 6.63 4.75 4.87
N VAL A 472 7.48 4.42 5.83
CA VAL A 472 7.07 3.83 7.11
C VAL A 472 7.50 4.69 8.28
N ILE A 473 6.54 5.11 9.11
CA ILE A 473 6.77 5.94 10.30
C ILE A 473 6.73 5.05 11.54
N GLY A 474 7.75 5.18 12.40
CA GLY A 474 7.90 4.36 13.59
C GLY A 474 6.86 4.68 14.66
N GLY A 475 6.60 3.70 15.53
CA GLY A 475 5.70 3.89 16.68
C GLY A 475 6.16 5.05 17.56
N GLY A 476 5.27 6.01 17.81
CA GLY A 476 5.53 7.23 18.57
C GLY A 476 6.36 8.30 17.84
N ASP A 477 6.84 8.04 16.62
CA ASP A 477 7.60 9.03 15.85
C ASP A 477 6.66 10.06 15.17
N SER A 478 7.14 11.29 15.06
CA SER A 478 6.41 12.42 14.46
C SER A 478 7.32 13.26 13.54
N PRO A 479 7.81 12.69 12.42
CA PRO A 479 8.63 13.39 11.43
C PRO A 479 7.81 14.34 10.55
N SER A 480 8.51 15.19 9.79
CA SER A 480 7.93 16.03 8.75
C SER A 480 8.21 15.45 7.37
N ILE A 481 7.18 15.40 6.52
CA ILE A 481 7.28 15.05 5.10
C ILE A 481 6.69 16.23 4.32
N ASP A 482 7.50 16.87 3.49
CA ASP A 482 7.12 18.14 2.83
C ASP A 482 7.46 18.12 1.35
N ASP A 483 6.55 18.56 0.48
CA ASP A 483 6.78 18.64 -0.98
C ASP A 483 7.33 17.33 -1.58
N CYS A 484 6.75 16.20 -1.16
CA CYS A 484 7.17 14.88 -1.61
C CYS A 484 6.13 14.22 -2.52
N THR A 485 6.60 13.45 -3.50
CA THR A 485 5.76 12.56 -4.30
C THR A 485 5.99 11.10 -3.90
N ILE A 486 4.96 10.41 -3.41
CA ILE A 486 5.03 9.00 -3.02
C ILE A 486 4.18 8.20 -3.99
N SER A 487 4.82 7.51 -4.92
CA SER A 487 4.09 6.89 -6.03
C SER A 487 4.66 5.58 -6.55
N GLY A 488 3.78 4.74 -7.13
CA GLY A 488 4.16 3.50 -7.79
C GLY A 488 4.79 2.47 -6.84
N ASN A 489 4.48 2.53 -5.54
CA ASN A 489 5.00 1.59 -4.56
C ASN A 489 4.16 0.29 -4.56
N SER A 490 4.83 -0.84 -4.27
CA SER A 490 4.20 -2.16 -4.21
C SER A 490 3.31 -2.34 -2.96
N GLY A 491 3.42 -1.45 -1.98
CA GLY A 491 2.51 -1.31 -0.84
C GLY A 491 1.69 -0.02 -0.90
N GLY A 492 1.33 0.54 0.26
CA GLY A 492 0.67 1.85 0.36
C GLY A 492 1.65 3.01 0.13
N GLY A 493 1.16 4.25 0.29
CA GLY A 493 2.01 5.44 0.21
C GLY A 493 2.77 5.68 1.53
N VAL A 494 2.04 6.10 2.56
CA VAL A 494 2.59 6.39 3.90
C VAL A 494 1.89 5.51 4.93
N TYR A 495 2.68 4.84 5.78
CA TYR A 495 2.18 3.98 6.84
C TYR A 495 2.58 4.52 8.21
N CYS A 496 1.55 4.93 8.96
CA CYS A 496 1.62 5.44 10.32
C CYS A 496 1.18 4.34 11.29
N CYS A 497 2.02 4.01 12.27
CA CYS A 497 1.77 2.93 13.23
C CYS A 497 1.93 3.38 14.68
N TYR A 498 1.22 2.71 15.60
CA TYR A 498 1.45 2.75 17.05
C TYR A 498 1.74 4.15 17.62
N ASN A 499 0.72 5.02 17.68
CA ASN A 499 0.81 6.41 18.17
C ASN A 499 1.70 7.34 17.34
N SER A 500 2.08 6.97 16.11
CA SER A 500 2.81 7.89 15.22
C SER A 500 1.94 9.07 14.78
N SER A 501 2.56 10.23 14.66
CA SER A 501 1.85 11.49 14.30
C SER A 501 2.70 12.37 13.38
N PRO A 502 3.10 11.88 12.19
CA PRO A 502 3.86 12.68 11.23
C PRO A 502 3.02 13.85 10.69
N THR A 503 3.70 14.91 10.25
CA THR A 503 3.10 16.01 9.49
C THR A 503 3.45 15.88 8.03
N LEU A 504 2.43 15.87 7.17
CA LEU A 504 2.58 15.86 5.72
C LEU A 504 2.08 17.20 5.16
N THR A 505 2.88 17.85 4.32
CA THR A 505 2.52 19.14 3.71
C THR A 505 2.88 19.14 2.24
N ASN A 506 1.99 19.65 1.37
CA ASN A 506 2.22 19.74 -0.08
C ASN A 506 2.59 18.40 -0.74
N CYS A 507 2.20 17.28 -0.16
CA CYS A 507 2.59 15.96 -0.66
C CYS A 507 1.60 15.41 -1.68
N THR A 508 2.12 14.69 -2.68
CA THR A 508 1.33 13.92 -3.64
C THR A 508 1.53 12.42 -3.40
N ILE A 509 0.47 11.70 -3.03
CA ILE A 509 0.50 10.26 -2.72
C ILE A 509 -0.37 9.53 -3.73
N SER A 510 0.24 8.90 -4.74
CA SER A 510 -0.54 8.42 -5.88
C SER A 510 -0.10 7.10 -6.52
N GLY A 511 -1.04 6.36 -7.09
CA GLY A 511 -0.74 5.17 -7.88
C GLY A 511 -0.04 4.05 -7.09
N ASN A 512 -0.21 4.00 -5.77
CA ASN A 512 0.35 2.94 -4.93
C ASN A 512 -0.58 1.71 -4.93
N SER A 513 -0.01 0.53 -4.70
CA SER A 513 -0.76 -0.74 -4.75
C SER A 513 -1.64 -0.98 -3.51
N GLY A 514 -1.42 -0.22 -2.43
CA GLY A 514 -2.26 -0.21 -1.22
C GLY A 514 -2.89 1.16 -0.96
N SER A 515 -3.32 1.42 0.27
CA SER A 515 -3.88 2.72 0.66
C SER A 515 -2.86 3.86 0.54
N GLY A 516 -3.33 5.06 0.21
CA GLY A 516 -2.46 6.24 0.14
C GLY A 516 -1.81 6.54 1.49
N VAL A 517 -2.64 6.77 2.51
CA VAL A 517 -2.20 6.96 3.90
C VAL A 517 -2.90 5.93 4.78
N TYR A 518 -2.13 5.14 5.51
CA TYR A 518 -2.62 4.09 6.39
C TYR A 518 -2.25 4.39 7.84
N CYS A 519 -3.25 4.58 8.70
CA CYS A 519 -3.10 4.89 10.11
C CYS A 519 -3.58 3.71 10.95
N TYR A 520 -2.70 3.22 11.81
CA TYR A 520 -2.92 2.06 12.66
C TYR A 520 -2.57 2.36 14.11
N GLU A 521 -3.40 1.86 15.04
CA GLU A 521 -3.18 1.88 16.50
C GLU A 521 -2.89 3.29 17.05
N ASN A 522 -3.96 4.09 17.18
CA ASN A 522 -3.92 5.45 17.73
C ASN A 522 -2.98 6.41 16.99
N SER A 523 -2.71 6.15 15.70
CA SER A 523 -1.91 7.05 14.88
C SER A 523 -2.74 8.23 14.38
N SER A 524 -2.21 9.44 14.48
CA SER A 524 -2.95 10.67 14.19
C SER A 524 -2.09 11.65 13.39
N PRO A 525 -1.70 11.31 12.14
CA PRO A 525 -0.96 12.24 11.30
C PRO A 525 -1.77 13.49 10.97
N THR A 526 -1.06 14.60 10.71
CA THR A 526 -1.64 15.85 10.21
C THR A 526 -1.27 16.04 8.76
N LEU A 527 -2.25 16.26 7.89
CA LEU A 527 -2.04 16.48 6.45
C LEU A 527 -2.58 17.86 6.06
N THR A 528 -1.78 18.62 5.33
CA THR A 528 -2.17 19.94 4.82
C THR A 528 -1.82 20.08 3.35
N ASN A 529 -2.77 20.53 2.53
CA ASN A 529 -2.57 20.73 1.09
C ASN A 529 -1.99 19.49 0.37
N CYS A 530 -2.45 18.30 0.77
CA CYS A 530 -1.97 17.04 0.20
C CYS A 530 -2.95 16.49 -0.85
N THR A 531 -2.42 15.88 -1.89
CA THR A 531 -3.19 15.16 -2.91
C THR A 531 -2.99 13.65 -2.75
N ILE A 532 -4.06 12.90 -2.52
CA ILE A 532 -4.04 11.44 -2.33
C ILE A 532 -4.91 10.81 -3.42
N SER A 533 -4.30 10.23 -4.44
CA SER A 533 -5.06 9.86 -5.65
C SER A 533 -4.66 8.59 -6.38
N GLY A 534 -5.62 7.92 -7.00
CA GLY A 534 -5.35 6.76 -7.87
C GLY A 534 -4.69 5.56 -7.16
N ASN A 535 -4.79 5.48 -5.83
CA ASN A 535 -4.25 4.36 -5.08
C ASN A 535 -5.19 3.15 -5.19
N SER A 536 -4.64 1.93 -5.19
CA SER A 536 -5.42 0.68 -5.31
C SER A 536 -6.05 0.22 -3.99
N GLY A 537 -5.90 1.01 -2.92
CA GLY A 537 -6.67 0.90 -1.68
C GLY A 537 -7.39 2.22 -1.37
N SER A 538 -7.86 2.38 -0.14
CA SER A 538 -8.44 3.64 0.31
C SER A 538 -7.46 4.80 0.18
N GLY A 539 -7.93 6.01 -0.10
CA GLY A 539 -7.08 7.21 -0.01
C GLY A 539 -6.49 7.35 1.39
N VAL A 540 -7.35 7.40 2.41
CA VAL A 540 -6.98 7.44 3.82
C VAL A 540 -7.64 6.28 4.54
N TYR A 541 -6.86 5.45 5.22
CA TYR A 541 -7.33 4.30 5.96
C TYR A 541 -7.02 4.46 7.45
N CYS A 542 -8.04 4.47 8.30
CA CYS A 542 -7.92 4.68 9.74
C CYS A 542 -8.48 3.46 10.50
N TYR A 543 -7.66 2.87 11.36
CA TYR A 543 -8.03 1.70 12.15
C TYR A 543 -7.48 1.75 13.58
N SER A 544 -8.27 1.21 14.53
CA SER A 544 -7.92 1.07 15.95
C SER A 544 -7.55 2.40 16.60
N GLY A 545 -8.55 3.27 16.84
CA GLY A 545 -8.34 4.55 17.53
C GLY A 545 -7.63 5.65 16.71
N SER A 546 -7.29 5.37 15.46
CA SER A 546 -6.50 6.31 14.63
C SER A 546 -7.37 7.48 14.14
N SER A 547 -6.93 8.71 14.38
CA SER A 547 -7.74 9.91 14.13
C SER A 547 -6.92 11.03 13.48
N PRO A 548 -6.53 10.87 12.20
CA PRO A 548 -5.78 11.89 11.49
C PRO A 548 -6.57 13.20 11.30
N THR A 549 -5.84 14.30 11.14
CA THR A 549 -6.40 15.62 10.81
C THR A 549 -5.99 16.00 9.39
N LEU A 550 -6.94 16.39 8.55
CA LEU A 550 -6.70 16.79 7.18
C LEU A 550 -7.28 18.19 6.93
N THR A 551 -6.50 19.04 6.28
CA THR A 551 -6.89 20.41 5.91
C THR A 551 -6.49 20.67 4.46
N ASP A 552 -7.41 21.23 3.66
CA ASP A 552 -7.17 21.56 2.25
C ASP A 552 -6.66 20.37 1.41
N CYS A 553 -7.07 19.15 1.76
CA CYS A 553 -6.59 17.94 1.09
C CYS A 553 -7.55 17.48 -0.02
N THR A 554 -6.98 16.94 -1.09
CA THR A 554 -7.74 16.29 -2.18
C THR A 554 -7.55 14.78 -2.12
N ILE A 555 -8.65 14.04 -1.97
CA ILE A 555 -8.67 12.56 -1.93
C ILE A 555 -9.49 12.09 -3.12
N SER A 556 -8.84 11.57 -4.17
CA SER A 556 -9.56 11.30 -5.43
C SER A 556 -9.15 10.08 -6.24
N GLY A 557 -10.11 9.41 -6.88
CA GLY A 557 -9.81 8.30 -7.78
C GLY A 557 -9.21 7.08 -7.09
N ASN A 558 -9.32 6.95 -5.77
CA ASN A 558 -8.80 5.80 -5.03
C ASN A 558 -9.80 4.64 -5.06
N ALA A 559 -9.30 3.40 -5.11
CA ALA A 559 -10.11 2.20 -5.28
C ALA A 559 -9.97 1.26 -4.08
N GLY A 560 -10.94 1.25 -3.17
CA GLY A 560 -10.97 0.31 -2.05
C GLY A 560 -11.39 -1.10 -2.52
N SER A 561 -10.51 -2.09 -2.35
CA SER A 561 -10.76 -3.50 -2.71
C SER A 561 -11.92 -4.15 -1.95
N TYR A 562 -12.30 -3.60 -0.79
CA TYR A 562 -13.38 -4.11 0.06
C TYR A 562 -14.38 -3.00 0.38
N ASP A 563 -13.96 -1.97 1.13
CA ASP A 563 -14.79 -0.86 1.62
C ASP A 563 -14.00 0.46 1.63
N GLY A 564 -14.69 1.61 1.64
CA GLY A 564 -14.08 2.93 1.86
C GLY A 564 -13.13 3.36 0.76
N GLY A 565 -13.64 3.80 -0.39
CA GLY A 565 -12.77 4.23 -1.50
C GLY A 565 -11.91 5.44 -1.14
N GLY A 566 -12.51 6.51 -0.60
CA GLY A 566 -11.81 7.73 -0.23
C GLY A 566 -11.22 7.67 1.18
N VAL A 567 -12.08 7.70 2.19
CA VAL A 567 -11.73 7.68 3.61
C VAL A 567 -12.40 6.48 4.28
N TYR A 568 -11.60 5.59 4.85
CA TYR A 568 -12.06 4.43 5.61
C TYR A 568 -11.80 4.62 7.10
N CYS A 569 -12.85 4.52 7.92
CA CYS A 569 -12.78 4.67 9.37
C CYS A 569 -13.40 3.46 10.07
N TYR A 570 -12.62 2.73 10.85
CA TYR A 570 -13.10 1.56 11.58
C TYR A 570 -12.50 1.45 12.99
N ASN A 571 -13.29 0.89 13.92
CA ASN A 571 -12.87 0.58 15.29
C ASN A 571 -12.37 1.81 16.06
N SER A 572 -13.30 2.70 16.41
CA SER A 572 -13.06 3.93 17.18
C SER A 572 -12.11 4.93 16.51
N SER A 573 -12.07 4.95 15.18
CA SER A 573 -11.18 5.82 14.40
C SER A 573 -11.97 7.02 13.86
N SER A 574 -11.71 8.23 14.36
CA SER A 574 -12.57 9.39 14.10
C SER A 574 -11.75 10.56 13.53
N PRO A 575 -11.35 10.51 12.24
CA PRO A 575 -10.58 11.59 11.63
C PRO A 575 -11.37 12.90 11.53
N THR A 576 -10.63 14.00 11.46
CA THR A 576 -11.18 15.36 11.25
C THR A 576 -10.72 15.89 9.90
N LEU A 577 -11.67 16.29 9.06
CA LEU A 577 -11.41 16.85 7.74
C LEU A 577 -12.01 18.25 7.65
N THR A 578 -11.21 19.21 7.19
CA THR A 578 -11.62 20.61 7.00
C THR A 578 -11.22 21.07 5.61
N ASP A 579 -12.14 21.71 4.88
CA ASP A 579 -11.88 22.26 3.54
C ASP A 579 -11.33 21.21 2.54
N CYS A 580 -11.71 19.94 2.72
CA CYS A 580 -11.21 18.82 1.92
C CYS A 580 -12.15 18.47 0.74
N THR A 581 -11.57 17.98 -0.34
CA THR A 581 -12.31 17.43 -1.50
C THR A 581 -12.15 15.91 -1.55
N ILE A 582 -13.25 15.17 -1.46
CA ILE A 582 -13.30 13.70 -1.57
C ILE A 582 -14.08 13.35 -2.83
N SER A 583 -13.39 12.96 -3.91
CA SER A 583 -14.06 12.79 -5.20
C SER A 583 -13.67 11.60 -6.04
N ARG A 584 -14.63 11.04 -6.79
CA ARG A 584 -14.37 9.93 -7.74
C ARG A 584 -13.71 8.71 -7.12
N ASN A 585 -13.88 8.50 -5.82
CA ASN A 585 -13.38 7.32 -5.15
C ASN A 585 -14.37 6.17 -5.31
N TYR A 586 -13.83 4.96 -5.37
CA TYR A 586 -14.55 3.76 -5.73
C TYR A 586 -14.37 2.71 -4.62
N SER A 587 -15.47 2.15 -4.14
CA SER A 587 -15.48 0.93 -3.33
C SER A 587 -15.95 -0.23 -4.20
N ALA A 588 -15.50 -1.46 -3.93
CA ALA A 588 -15.88 -2.63 -4.72
C ALA A 588 -17.41 -2.86 -4.78
N TRP A 589 -17.85 -3.77 -5.65
CA TRP A 589 -19.27 -3.98 -6.01
C TRP A 589 -20.26 -4.21 -4.86
N ASN A 590 -19.81 -4.83 -3.77
CA ASN A 590 -20.59 -5.03 -2.55
C ASN A 590 -20.07 -4.18 -1.37
N GLY A 591 -19.12 -3.30 -1.66
CA GLY A 591 -18.48 -2.47 -0.68
C GLY A 591 -19.33 -1.29 -0.26
N TYR A 592 -18.97 -0.73 0.88
CA TYR A 592 -19.64 0.37 1.55
C TYR A 592 -18.77 1.64 1.46
N GLY A 593 -19.40 2.82 1.39
CA GLY A 593 -18.73 4.11 1.55
C GLY A 593 -17.77 4.46 0.42
N GLY A 594 -18.28 4.97 -0.70
CA GLY A 594 -17.42 5.33 -1.84
C GLY A 594 -16.48 6.48 -1.48
N GLY A 595 -17.06 7.57 -0.95
CA GLY A 595 -16.31 8.71 -0.43
C GLY A 595 -15.81 8.48 0.99
N VAL A 596 -16.73 8.30 1.94
CA VAL A 596 -16.44 8.09 3.35
C VAL A 596 -17.16 6.83 3.84
N TYR A 597 -16.40 5.92 4.43
CA TYR A 597 -16.90 4.79 5.20
C TYR A 597 -16.61 5.02 6.67
N CYS A 598 -17.62 4.92 7.54
CA CYS A 598 -17.42 4.83 8.97
C CYS A 598 -18.26 3.72 9.61
N SER A 599 -17.61 2.89 10.41
CA SER A 599 -18.23 1.86 11.24
C SER A 599 -17.60 1.83 12.63
N ASN A 600 -18.43 1.81 13.68
CA ASN A 600 -18.01 2.04 15.08
C ASN A 600 -17.04 3.24 15.21
N SER A 601 -17.29 4.32 14.45
CA SER A 601 -16.37 5.43 14.22
C SER A 601 -17.16 6.70 13.87
N SER A 602 -16.70 7.87 14.29
CA SER A 602 -17.47 9.12 14.13
C SER A 602 -16.60 10.25 13.59
N PRO A 603 -16.22 10.22 12.30
CA PRO A 603 -15.44 11.30 11.69
C PRO A 603 -16.19 12.64 11.72
N THR A 604 -15.42 13.74 11.73
CA THR A 604 -15.94 15.11 11.64
C THR A 604 -15.49 15.76 10.34
N LEU A 605 -16.43 16.25 9.54
CA LEU A 605 -16.16 16.93 8.29
C LEU A 605 -16.74 18.34 8.32
N THR A 606 -15.91 19.33 8.00
CA THR A 606 -16.32 20.74 7.93
C THR A 606 -15.93 21.32 6.57
N ASN A 607 -16.85 22.03 5.90
CA ASN A 607 -16.60 22.67 4.61
C ASN A 607 -16.07 21.70 3.52
N CYS A 608 -16.43 20.42 3.60
CA CYS A 608 -15.91 19.42 2.67
C CYS A 608 -16.83 19.24 1.45
N ALA A 609 -16.22 18.96 0.30
CA ALA A 609 -16.92 18.57 -0.91
C ALA A 609 -16.76 17.06 -1.13
N ILE A 610 -17.87 16.30 -1.13
CA ILE A 610 -17.90 14.85 -1.32
C ILE A 610 -18.64 14.58 -2.62
N SER A 611 -17.93 14.25 -3.71
CA SER A 611 -18.56 14.18 -5.03
C SER A 611 -18.13 13.09 -5.99
N GLY A 612 -19.07 12.59 -6.80
CA GLY A 612 -18.77 11.61 -7.85
C GLY A 612 -18.23 10.27 -7.34
N ASN A 613 -18.41 9.94 -6.05
CA ASN A 613 -17.92 8.70 -5.47
C ASN A 613 -18.91 7.54 -5.71
N TRP A 614 -18.41 6.30 -5.71
CA TRP A 614 -19.20 5.10 -5.99
C TRP A 614 -19.01 3.99 -4.98
N ALA A 615 -20.10 3.31 -4.60
CA ALA A 615 -20.08 2.10 -3.78
C ALA A 615 -21.29 1.19 -4.04
N GLY A 616 -21.31 0.00 -3.42
CA GLY A 616 -22.52 -0.81 -3.31
C GLY A 616 -23.60 -0.10 -2.47
N HIS A 617 -23.18 0.55 -1.38
CA HIS A 617 -24.03 1.37 -0.51
C HIS A 617 -23.28 2.59 0.04
N GLY A 618 -23.97 3.71 0.24
CA GLY A 618 -23.35 4.93 0.78
C GLY A 618 -22.33 5.50 -0.20
N GLY A 619 -22.77 5.90 -1.40
CA GLY A 619 -21.87 6.37 -2.46
C GLY A 619 -20.98 7.51 -1.98
N GLY A 620 -21.58 8.53 -1.38
CA GLY A 620 -20.87 9.62 -0.70
C GLY A 620 -20.39 9.20 0.68
N VAL A 621 -21.33 8.91 1.58
CA VAL A 621 -21.07 8.60 3.00
C VAL A 621 -21.85 7.36 3.42
N TYR A 622 -21.15 6.41 4.04
CA TYR A 622 -21.72 5.26 4.71
C TYR A 622 -21.49 5.35 6.22
N CYS A 623 -22.55 5.18 7.00
CA CYS A 623 -22.52 5.12 8.46
C CYS A 623 -23.09 3.77 8.92
N GLY A 624 -22.30 2.99 9.65
CA GLY A 624 -22.69 1.68 10.19
C GLY A 624 -22.38 1.51 11.67
N GLU A 625 -22.98 0.49 12.31
CA GLU A 625 -22.61 -0.02 13.64
C GLU A 625 -22.50 1.07 14.73
N GLY A 626 -23.54 1.88 14.91
CA GLY A 626 -23.58 2.90 15.98
C GLY A 626 -22.71 4.12 15.74
N SER A 627 -22.24 4.34 14.50
CA SER A 627 -21.49 5.54 14.12
C SER A 627 -22.35 6.80 14.19
N SER A 628 -21.73 7.93 14.57
CA SER A 628 -22.37 9.25 14.64
C SER A 628 -21.46 10.34 14.05
N PRO A 629 -21.10 10.27 12.76
CA PRO A 629 -20.26 11.30 12.16
C PRO A 629 -20.99 12.64 12.12
N THR A 630 -20.20 13.72 12.17
CA THR A 630 -20.70 15.10 12.13
C THR A 630 -20.24 15.76 10.84
N LEU A 631 -21.19 16.25 10.04
CA LEU A 631 -20.92 16.99 8.82
C LEU A 631 -21.49 18.39 8.96
N THR A 632 -20.64 19.40 8.81
CA THR A 632 -21.03 20.81 8.88
C THR A 632 -20.62 21.51 7.60
N ASN A 633 -21.55 22.25 6.99
CA ASN A 633 -21.26 23.05 5.80
C ASN A 633 -20.70 22.22 4.62
N CYS A 634 -21.14 20.97 4.47
CA CYS A 634 -20.60 20.06 3.46
C CYS A 634 -21.51 19.97 2.23
N ALA A 635 -20.90 19.85 1.05
CA ALA A 635 -21.59 19.58 -0.20
C ALA A 635 -21.41 18.11 -0.60
N ILE A 636 -22.49 17.34 -0.65
CA ILE A 636 -22.51 15.91 -0.99
C ILE A 636 -23.25 15.75 -2.32
N SER A 637 -22.53 15.57 -3.42
CA SER A 637 -23.14 15.66 -4.75
C SER A 637 -22.64 14.69 -5.82
N GLY A 638 -23.53 14.27 -6.72
CA GLY A 638 -23.14 13.39 -7.83
C GLY A 638 -22.63 12.02 -7.40
N ASN A 639 -22.81 11.61 -6.15
CA ASN A 639 -22.37 10.29 -5.67
C ASN A 639 -23.38 9.21 -6.02
N SER A 640 -22.90 7.98 -6.23
CA SER A 640 -23.70 6.87 -6.71
C SER A 640 -23.55 5.64 -5.82
N ALA A 641 -24.67 4.97 -5.52
CA ALA A 641 -24.67 3.69 -4.85
C ALA A 641 -25.52 2.67 -5.60
N TYR A 642 -25.06 1.42 -5.70
CA TYR A 642 -25.85 0.38 -6.38
C TYR A 642 -27.21 0.14 -5.70
N SER A 643 -27.27 0.16 -4.37
CA SER A 643 -28.46 -0.22 -3.61
C SER A 643 -29.07 0.93 -2.80
N TYR A 644 -28.33 1.48 -1.83
CA TYR A 644 -28.89 2.40 -0.82
C TYR A 644 -27.98 3.60 -0.57
N GLY A 645 -28.57 4.78 -0.38
CA GLY A 645 -27.86 5.98 0.07
C GLY A 645 -26.83 6.47 -0.94
N GLY A 646 -27.27 7.12 -2.02
CA GLY A 646 -26.34 7.67 -3.02
C GLY A 646 -25.42 8.72 -2.38
N GLY A 647 -26.03 9.66 -1.65
CA GLY A 647 -25.33 10.66 -0.85
C GLY A 647 -24.95 10.11 0.52
N VAL A 648 -25.93 9.73 1.34
CA VAL A 648 -25.72 9.24 2.71
C VAL A 648 -26.53 7.97 2.97
N TYR A 649 -25.89 6.92 3.47
CA TYR A 649 -26.56 5.73 4.00
C TYR A 649 -26.32 5.59 5.51
N CYS A 650 -27.40 5.49 6.29
CA CYS A 650 -27.39 5.22 7.72
C CYS A 650 -27.90 3.80 8.00
N SER A 651 -27.08 2.97 8.63
CA SER A 651 -27.41 1.59 9.04
C SER A 651 -27.15 1.39 10.53
N GLY A 652 -28.20 1.48 11.34
CA GLY A 652 -28.09 1.46 12.80
C GLY A 652 -27.18 2.57 13.35
N SER A 653 -27.25 3.76 12.75
CA SER A 653 -26.32 4.87 12.97
C SER A 653 -27.05 6.22 12.96
N SER A 654 -26.52 7.22 13.67
CA SER A 654 -27.19 8.52 13.83
C SER A 654 -26.24 9.68 13.55
N PRO A 655 -25.91 9.94 12.27
CA PRO A 655 -25.07 11.08 11.89
C PRO A 655 -25.78 12.42 12.13
N THR A 656 -25.00 13.47 12.34
CA THR A 656 -25.48 14.86 12.46
C THR A 656 -25.02 15.68 11.27
N LEU A 657 -25.97 16.28 10.56
CA LEU A 657 -25.73 17.13 9.39
C LEU A 657 -26.27 18.53 9.67
N THR A 658 -25.40 19.53 9.57
CA THR A 658 -25.75 20.95 9.75
C THR A 658 -25.30 21.74 8.52
N ASN A 659 -26.19 22.58 7.97
CA ASN A 659 -25.86 23.41 6.80
C ASN A 659 -25.31 22.57 5.64
N CYS A 660 -25.85 21.38 5.36
CA CYS A 660 -25.33 20.51 4.30
C CYS A 660 -26.22 20.54 3.05
N THR A 661 -25.62 20.46 1.87
CA THR A 661 -26.33 20.34 0.59
C THR A 661 -26.11 18.94 0.02
N ILE A 662 -27.18 18.16 -0.15
CA ILE A 662 -27.19 16.80 -0.70
C ILE A 662 -27.98 16.81 -2.01
N SER A 663 -27.27 16.78 -3.15
CA SER A 663 -27.92 16.95 -4.46
C SER A 663 -27.26 16.17 -5.60
N GLY A 664 -28.06 15.73 -6.58
CA GLY A 664 -27.54 15.01 -7.75
C GLY A 664 -27.01 13.61 -7.43
N ASN A 665 -27.27 13.08 -6.23
CA ASN A 665 -26.83 11.75 -5.87
C ASN A 665 -27.83 10.69 -6.37
N TRP A 666 -27.36 9.46 -6.54
CA TRP A 666 -28.16 8.38 -7.10
C TRP A 666 -28.00 7.08 -6.30
N ALA A 667 -29.11 6.43 -6.03
CA ALA A 667 -29.12 5.04 -5.61
C ALA A 667 -30.39 4.37 -6.13
N ARG A 668 -30.47 3.04 -6.05
CA ARG A 668 -31.77 2.39 -6.23
C ARG A 668 -32.79 2.97 -5.25
N SER A 669 -32.44 3.07 -3.97
CA SER A 669 -33.27 3.68 -2.92
C SER A 669 -32.52 4.72 -2.10
N GLY A 670 -33.15 5.87 -1.84
CA GLY A 670 -32.57 6.92 -1.01
C GLY A 670 -31.33 7.51 -1.67
N GLY A 671 -31.48 8.03 -2.88
CA GLY A 671 -30.41 8.73 -3.59
C GLY A 671 -29.77 9.82 -2.76
N GLY A 672 -30.56 10.62 -2.04
CA GLY A 672 -30.04 11.62 -1.10
C GLY A 672 -29.62 10.97 0.21
N VAL A 673 -30.61 10.66 1.06
CA VAL A 673 -30.41 10.02 2.37
C VAL A 673 -31.25 8.74 2.46
N HIS A 674 -30.63 7.64 2.89
CA HIS A 674 -31.32 6.40 3.22
C HIS A 674 -31.10 6.03 4.68
N CYS A 675 -32.17 5.70 5.41
CA CYS A 675 -32.12 5.29 6.81
C CYS A 675 -32.63 3.85 6.98
N SER A 676 -31.91 3.02 7.74
CA SER A 676 -32.32 1.67 8.11
C SER A 676 -31.84 1.27 9.51
N GLY A 677 -32.44 0.21 10.07
CA GLY A 677 -31.92 -0.45 11.28
C GLY A 677 -32.01 0.38 12.56
N GLY A 678 -33.03 1.22 12.72
CA GLY A 678 -33.19 2.08 13.90
C GLY A 678 -32.35 3.35 13.85
N SER A 679 -31.92 3.77 12.66
CA SER A 679 -31.14 5.00 12.47
C SER A 679 -31.96 6.24 12.81
N ALA A 680 -31.34 7.21 13.48
CA ALA A 680 -31.96 8.49 13.83
C ALA A 680 -31.02 9.67 13.48
N PRO A 681 -30.75 9.91 12.19
CA PRO A 681 -29.91 11.05 11.79
C PRO A 681 -30.59 12.38 12.12
N THR A 682 -29.78 13.38 12.46
CA THR A 682 -30.24 14.76 12.68
C THR A 682 -29.83 15.63 11.51
N LEU A 683 -30.80 16.30 10.87
CA LEU A 683 -30.57 17.29 9.82
C LEU A 683 -31.11 18.65 10.26
N THR A 684 -30.25 19.66 10.27
CA THR A 684 -30.65 21.06 10.54
C THR A 684 -30.10 21.95 9.45
N ASN A 685 -30.92 22.88 8.95
CA ASN A 685 -30.49 23.81 7.89
C ASN A 685 -29.94 23.10 6.65
N CYS A 686 -30.48 21.94 6.27
CA CYS A 686 -29.96 21.16 5.15
C CYS A 686 -30.81 21.35 3.89
N ILE A 687 -30.21 21.16 2.72
CA ILE A 687 -30.93 20.99 1.45
C ILE A 687 -30.73 19.55 0.97
N VAL A 688 -31.82 18.83 0.72
CA VAL A 688 -31.81 17.47 0.14
C VAL A 688 -32.70 17.47 -1.09
N TRP A 689 -32.12 17.71 -2.27
CA TRP A 689 -32.88 18.00 -3.48
C TRP A 689 -32.22 17.49 -4.76
N GLY A 690 -33.01 16.98 -5.70
CA GLY A 690 -32.54 16.56 -7.02
C GLY A 690 -31.76 15.24 -6.97
N ASN A 691 -32.19 14.27 -6.17
CA ASN A 691 -31.51 12.98 -6.03
C ASN A 691 -32.34 11.82 -6.62
N GLY A 692 -31.68 10.96 -7.41
CA GLY A 692 -32.31 9.82 -8.07
C GLY A 692 -32.56 8.63 -7.14
N GLY A 693 -33.73 8.01 -7.21
CA GLY A 693 -34.13 6.93 -6.29
C GLY A 693 -34.75 7.40 -4.96
N GLY A 694 -35.05 8.70 -4.87
CA GLY A 694 -35.70 9.35 -3.73
C GLY A 694 -34.72 10.18 -2.90
N SER A 695 -35.04 11.46 -2.67
CA SER A 695 -34.20 12.36 -1.88
C SER A 695 -34.09 11.96 -0.41
N PHE A 696 -35.16 11.40 0.17
CA PHE A 696 -35.14 10.91 1.55
C PHE A 696 -35.96 9.62 1.69
N VAL A 697 -35.35 8.53 2.17
CA VAL A 697 -35.99 7.22 2.32
C VAL A 697 -35.73 6.63 3.71
N ILE A 698 -36.78 6.07 4.32
CA ILE A 698 -36.72 5.33 5.58
C ILE A 698 -37.17 3.89 5.31
N SER A 699 -36.41 2.92 5.82
CA SER A 699 -36.74 1.50 5.75
C SER A 699 -36.71 0.85 7.15
N GLY A 700 -37.74 0.05 7.44
CA GLY A 700 -37.97 -0.53 8.78
C GLY A 700 -38.77 0.38 9.72
N GLU A 701 -39.44 -0.20 10.71
CA GLU A 701 -40.41 0.51 11.57
C GLU A 701 -39.77 1.37 12.67
N ASP A 702 -38.47 1.21 12.94
CA ASP A 702 -37.81 1.82 14.11
C ASP A 702 -36.90 3.03 13.80
N SER A 703 -36.69 3.38 12.52
CA SER A 703 -35.81 4.50 12.16
C SER A 703 -36.57 5.83 12.28
N ALA A 704 -36.01 6.82 12.97
CA ALA A 704 -36.67 8.09 13.29
C ALA A 704 -35.73 9.30 13.06
N PRO A 705 -35.57 9.74 11.79
CA PRO A 705 -34.82 10.96 11.47
C PRO A 705 -35.43 12.21 12.12
N ASP A 706 -34.59 13.07 12.68
CA ASP A 706 -34.96 14.38 13.20
C ASP A 706 -34.53 15.46 12.21
N VAL A 707 -35.48 16.13 11.58
CA VAL A 707 -35.22 17.09 10.50
C VAL A 707 -35.92 18.40 10.83
N THR A 708 -35.14 19.47 10.92
CA THR A 708 -35.67 20.82 11.17
C THR A 708 -35.01 21.85 10.26
N PHE A 709 -35.74 22.93 9.98
CA PHE A 709 -35.28 24.07 9.19
C PHE A 709 -34.61 23.66 7.87
N SER A 710 -35.12 22.63 7.19
CA SER A 710 -34.47 22.02 6.03
C SER A 710 -35.38 22.01 4.81
N CYS A 711 -34.78 22.05 3.61
CA CYS A 711 -35.46 21.96 2.33
C CYS A 711 -35.33 20.55 1.75
N LEU A 712 -36.44 19.84 1.59
CA LEU A 712 -36.47 18.45 1.15
C LEU A 712 -37.37 18.25 -0.06
N GLU A 713 -36.86 17.55 -1.07
CA GLU A 713 -37.65 17.09 -2.21
C GLU A 713 -38.50 15.86 -1.81
N THR A 714 -39.64 16.13 -1.19
CA THR A 714 -40.60 15.11 -0.73
C THR A 714 -42.02 15.45 -1.16
N TRP A 715 -42.89 14.43 -1.24
CA TRP A 715 -44.27 14.58 -1.72
C TRP A 715 -45.13 15.55 -0.89
N ALA A 716 -44.77 15.75 0.38
CA ALA A 716 -45.29 16.76 1.28
C ALA A 716 -44.14 17.32 2.13
N VAL A 717 -44.37 18.44 2.80
CA VAL A 717 -43.42 19.01 3.77
C VAL A 717 -43.07 17.96 4.82
N TRP A 718 -41.77 17.73 5.01
CA TRP A 718 -41.29 16.77 6.01
C TRP A 718 -41.64 17.23 7.43
N PRO A 719 -42.16 16.35 8.30
CA PRO A 719 -42.50 16.71 9.68
C PRO A 719 -41.31 17.30 10.44
N GLY A 720 -41.54 18.41 11.14
CA GLY A 720 -40.50 19.12 11.89
C GLY A 720 -40.67 20.64 11.80
N GLU A 721 -40.02 21.37 12.69
CA GLU A 721 -40.05 22.84 12.69
C GLU A 721 -39.30 23.40 11.47
N GLY A 722 -39.85 24.41 10.79
CA GLY A 722 -39.14 25.19 9.77
C GLY A 722 -38.85 24.49 8.43
N ASN A 723 -39.32 23.25 8.24
CA ASN A 723 -39.06 22.52 6.99
C ASN A 723 -39.88 23.06 5.81
N ILE A 724 -39.31 23.02 4.61
CA ILE A 724 -39.94 23.40 3.35
C ILE A 724 -39.74 22.30 2.29
N ASN A 725 -40.61 22.24 1.29
CA ASN A 725 -40.52 21.31 0.16
C ASN A 725 -40.63 22.02 -1.21
N THR A 726 -40.09 23.24 -1.28
CA THR A 726 -40.07 24.07 -2.48
C THR A 726 -38.70 24.02 -3.11
N ASP A 727 -38.64 24.06 -4.45
CA ASP A 727 -37.40 24.10 -5.22
C ASP A 727 -36.39 25.11 -4.63
N PRO A 728 -35.17 24.67 -4.26
CA PRO A 728 -34.14 25.54 -3.70
C PRO A 728 -33.62 26.57 -4.70
N LEU A 729 -33.94 26.48 -5.98
CA LEU A 729 -33.45 27.38 -7.03
C LEU A 729 -31.92 27.40 -7.11
N PHE A 730 -31.32 26.22 -7.31
CA PHE A 730 -29.89 26.13 -7.62
C PHE A 730 -29.56 26.94 -8.89
N CYS A 731 -28.33 27.45 -8.95
CA CYS A 731 -27.81 28.20 -10.10
C CYS A 731 -27.75 27.36 -11.37
N GLY A 732 -27.59 26.03 -11.23
CA GLY A 732 -27.64 25.11 -12.36
C GLY A 732 -26.28 24.94 -13.03
N PHE A 733 -26.30 24.53 -14.30
CA PHE A 733 -25.06 24.31 -15.04
C PHE A 733 -24.32 25.62 -15.34
N ALA A 734 -22.99 25.60 -15.19
CA ALA A 734 -22.15 26.73 -15.57
C ALA A 734 -22.03 26.83 -17.11
N GLY A 735 -22.15 28.05 -17.65
CA GLY A 735 -21.99 28.32 -19.07
C GLY A 735 -23.31 28.26 -19.87
N PRO A 736 -23.25 28.08 -21.20
CA PRO A 736 -24.43 28.05 -22.06
C PRO A 736 -25.29 26.80 -21.83
N ALA A 737 -26.61 26.92 -22.06
CA ALA A 737 -27.55 25.80 -22.04
C ALA A 737 -27.20 24.72 -23.08
N GLU A 738 -26.72 25.16 -24.25
CA GLU A 738 -26.11 24.31 -25.28
C GLU A 738 -24.58 24.32 -25.09
N ALA A 739 -24.02 23.22 -24.61
CA ALA A 739 -22.60 23.07 -24.37
C ALA A 739 -21.96 22.11 -25.37
N PHE A 740 -20.71 22.39 -25.76
CA PHE A 740 -19.97 21.58 -26.73
C PHE A 740 -18.77 20.92 -26.06
N VAL A 741 -18.51 19.66 -26.39
CA VAL A 741 -17.39 18.85 -25.93
C VAL A 741 -16.64 18.28 -27.12
N ASP A 742 -15.34 18.52 -27.18
CA ASP A 742 -14.46 17.98 -28.20
C ASP A 742 -13.11 17.58 -27.56
N GLY A 743 -12.79 16.29 -27.58
CA GLY A 743 -11.55 15.78 -26.98
C GLY A 743 -10.28 16.29 -27.66
N ALA A 744 -10.39 16.86 -28.87
CA ALA A 744 -9.29 17.54 -29.56
C ALA A 744 -9.12 19.01 -29.16
N SER A 745 -10.08 19.59 -28.42
CA SER A 745 -10.01 20.99 -27.99
C SER A 745 -8.95 21.22 -26.89
N PRO A 746 -8.29 22.40 -26.87
CA PRO A 746 -7.41 22.78 -25.77
C PRO A 746 -8.15 22.83 -24.42
N GLU A 747 -7.41 22.72 -23.32
CA GLU A 747 -7.98 22.94 -21.97
C GLU A 747 -8.48 24.39 -21.80
N GLY A 748 -9.50 24.58 -20.94
CA GLY A 748 -10.06 25.91 -20.64
C GLY A 748 -11.10 26.44 -21.64
N GLY A 749 -11.78 25.54 -22.35
CA GLY A 749 -13.01 25.87 -23.08
C GLY A 749 -14.10 26.43 -22.17
N ASP A 750 -14.97 27.28 -22.70
CA ASP A 750 -16.12 27.84 -21.99
C ASP A 750 -17.44 27.10 -22.32
N GLY A 751 -17.36 26.08 -23.16
CA GLY A 751 -18.49 25.26 -23.57
C GLY A 751 -19.26 25.83 -24.76
N SER A 752 -18.90 26.99 -25.29
CA SER A 752 -19.46 27.49 -26.56
C SER A 752 -19.01 26.62 -27.74
N ALA A 753 -19.71 26.73 -28.87
CA ALA A 753 -19.32 26.04 -30.10
C ALA A 753 -17.94 26.48 -30.60
N GLU A 754 -17.55 27.74 -30.36
CA GLU A 754 -16.24 28.28 -30.73
C GLU A 754 -15.12 27.83 -29.78
N ARG A 755 -15.46 27.53 -28.52
CA ARG A 755 -14.51 27.09 -27.49
C ARG A 755 -15.08 25.92 -26.67
N PRO A 756 -15.21 24.72 -27.28
CA PRO A 756 -15.74 23.54 -26.61
C PRO A 756 -14.94 23.16 -25.38
N PHE A 757 -15.59 22.53 -24.41
CA PHE A 757 -14.89 21.84 -23.35
C PHE A 757 -14.10 20.66 -23.93
N ARG A 758 -12.92 20.37 -23.37
CA ARG A 758 -12.20 19.15 -23.74
C ARG A 758 -12.87 17.90 -23.20
N ASP A 759 -13.32 17.96 -21.95
CA ASP A 759 -13.77 16.82 -21.16
C ASP A 759 -15.25 16.94 -20.81
N LEU A 760 -15.97 15.81 -20.89
CA LEU A 760 -17.41 15.75 -20.61
C LEU A 760 -17.76 16.19 -19.19
N SER A 761 -16.87 16.00 -18.22
CA SER A 761 -17.10 16.41 -16.83
C SER A 761 -17.25 17.91 -16.65
N ALA A 762 -16.54 18.74 -17.43
CA ALA A 762 -16.67 20.19 -17.38
C ALA A 762 -18.04 20.63 -17.94
N ALA A 763 -18.48 19.98 -19.01
CA ALA A 763 -19.82 20.18 -19.57
C ALA A 763 -20.95 19.65 -18.69
N LEU A 764 -20.66 18.99 -17.57
CA LEU A 764 -21.66 18.49 -16.63
C LEU A 764 -21.50 19.08 -15.22
N GLU A 765 -20.63 20.07 -15.07
CA GLU A 765 -20.47 20.78 -13.80
C GLU A 765 -21.73 21.56 -13.45
N PHE A 766 -22.38 21.16 -12.36
CA PHE A 766 -23.61 21.74 -11.85
C PHE A 766 -23.33 22.54 -10.58
N SER A 767 -23.62 23.85 -10.62
CA SER A 767 -23.49 24.73 -9.48
C SER A 767 -24.64 24.54 -8.49
N LEU A 768 -24.26 24.24 -7.25
CA LEU A 768 -25.15 24.13 -6.10
C LEU A 768 -25.31 25.45 -5.34
N SER A 769 -24.74 26.54 -5.83
CA SER A 769 -25.00 27.89 -5.34
C SER A 769 -26.49 28.22 -5.49
N LEU A 770 -27.02 29.10 -4.65
CA LEU A 770 -28.44 29.46 -4.68
C LEU A 770 -28.67 30.74 -5.48
N LYS A 771 -29.78 30.82 -6.22
CA LYS A 771 -30.24 32.09 -6.79
C LYS A 771 -30.60 33.06 -5.67
N ALA A 772 -30.39 34.36 -5.89
CA ALA A 772 -30.65 35.40 -4.88
C ALA A 772 -32.09 35.40 -4.31
N ASN A 773 -33.07 34.90 -5.07
CA ASN A 773 -34.47 34.77 -4.67
C ASN A 773 -34.85 33.35 -4.19
N SER A 774 -33.86 32.51 -3.86
CA SER A 774 -34.10 31.17 -3.35
C SER A 774 -34.96 31.18 -2.08
N PRO A 775 -35.93 30.26 -1.96
CA PRO A 775 -36.71 30.10 -0.72
C PRO A 775 -35.88 29.51 0.44
N CYS A 776 -34.65 29.06 0.17
CA CYS A 776 -33.74 28.51 1.18
C CYS A 776 -32.88 29.60 1.84
N ILE A 777 -32.86 30.82 1.29
CA ILE A 777 -32.10 31.95 1.85
C ILE A 777 -32.91 32.60 2.98
N GLY A 778 -32.32 32.69 4.17
CA GLY A 778 -32.94 33.25 5.38
C GLY A 778 -34.08 32.44 6.00
N ALA A 779 -34.36 31.23 5.50
CA ALA A 779 -35.44 30.37 5.97
C ALA A 779 -34.97 29.30 6.98
N GLY A 780 -33.66 29.18 7.19
CA GLY A 780 -33.06 28.30 8.17
C GLY A 780 -33.27 28.76 9.61
N LYS A 781 -32.85 27.92 10.55
CA LYS A 781 -32.81 28.23 11.97
C LYS A 781 -32.01 29.51 12.21
N ASP A 782 -32.50 30.35 13.12
CA ASP A 782 -31.89 31.63 13.48
C ASP A 782 -31.75 32.60 12.28
N ASP A 783 -32.72 32.57 11.36
CA ASP A 783 -32.74 33.34 10.10
C ASP A 783 -31.53 33.04 9.18
N GLY A 784 -30.90 31.87 9.34
CA GLY A 784 -29.78 31.41 8.51
C GLY A 784 -30.20 30.90 7.13
N ASN A 785 -29.23 30.63 6.27
CA ASN A 785 -29.48 29.94 4.99
C ASN A 785 -29.54 28.42 5.22
N MET A 786 -30.41 27.73 4.47
CA MET A 786 -30.34 26.27 4.38
C MET A 786 -29.28 25.86 3.35
N GLY A 787 -28.60 24.75 3.60
CA GLY A 787 -27.56 24.19 2.74
C GLY A 787 -26.16 24.67 3.09
N ALA A 788 -25.19 24.10 2.39
CA ALA A 788 -23.80 24.54 2.48
C ALA A 788 -23.65 25.94 1.87
N ASP A 789 -22.77 26.75 2.46
CA ASP A 789 -22.40 28.07 1.97
C ASP A 789 -21.53 27.94 0.72
N LEU A 790 -22.22 27.84 -0.42
CA LEU A 790 -21.63 27.74 -1.76
C LEU A 790 -21.81 29.03 -2.55
N GLY A 791 -22.19 30.13 -1.88
CA GLY A 791 -22.46 31.43 -2.50
C GLY A 791 -23.79 31.52 -3.25
N THR A 792 -24.00 32.67 -3.90
CA THR A 792 -25.18 32.98 -4.71
C THR A 792 -24.83 33.39 -6.14
N CYS A 793 -25.79 33.30 -7.05
CA CYS A 793 -25.66 33.79 -8.42
C CYS A 793 -26.82 34.70 -8.86
N GLU A 794 -26.54 35.53 -9.87
CA GLU A 794 -27.53 36.29 -10.63
C GLU A 794 -28.06 35.39 -11.77
N ALA A 795 -29.37 35.19 -11.85
CA ALA A 795 -29.96 34.13 -12.67
C ALA A 795 -29.98 34.43 -14.19
N ALA A 796 -29.69 33.40 -14.99
CA ALA A 796 -30.38 33.11 -16.26
C ALA A 796 -31.53 32.08 -16.02
N ASP A 797 -32.43 31.92 -16.99
CA ASP A 797 -33.75 31.27 -16.88
C ASP A 797 -33.68 29.83 -16.29
N PRO A 798 -34.41 29.52 -15.19
CA PRO A 798 -34.28 28.27 -14.41
C PRO A 798 -34.68 26.93 -15.06
N TRP A 799 -35.09 26.88 -16.33
CA TRP A 799 -35.71 25.67 -16.89
C TRP A 799 -35.18 25.21 -18.24
N GLU A 800 -34.03 25.70 -18.70
CA GLU A 800 -33.40 25.09 -19.88
C GLU A 800 -32.57 23.86 -19.45
N PRO A 801 -33.01 22.62 -19.74
CA PRO A 801 -32.16 21.45 -19.56
C PRO A 801 -30.87 21.63 -20.37
N ARG A 802 -29.73 21.25 -19.80
CA ARG A 802 -28.47 21.35 -20.53
C ARG A 802 -28.44 20.32 -21.65
N VAL A 803 -28.07 20.76 -22.83
CA VAL A 803 -27.79 19.88 -23.96
C VAL A 803 -26.29 19.92 -24.21
N VAL A 804 -25.65 18.75 -24.18
CA VAL A 804 -24.21 18.62 -24.42
C VAL A 804 -23.98 17.94 -25.75
N HIS A 805 -23.44 18.68 -26.71
CA HIS A 805 -23.00 18.18 -28.00
C HIS A 805 -21.59 17.60 -27.86
N VAL A 806 -21.42 16.32 -28.15
CA VAL A 806 -20.16 15.61 -28.02
C VAL A 806 -19.64 15.26 -29.40
N ALA A 807 -18.46 15.78 -29.73
CA ALA A 807 -17.81 15.50 -31.00
C ALA A 807 -17.43 14.01 -31.15
N ALA A 808 -16.96 13.65 -32.34
CA ALA A 808 -16.39 12.34 -32.59
C ALA A 808 -15.18 12.09 -31.66
N GLY A 809 -15.14 10.94 -31.00
CA GLY A 809 -14.10 10.62 -30.03
C GLY A 809 -14.51 9.53 -29.04
N ARG A 810 -13.56 9.14 -28.18
CA ARG A 810 -13.82 8.23 -27.06
C ARG A 810 -13.68 9.00 -25.76
N TYR A 811 -14.67 8.88 -24.90
CA TYR A 811 -14.80 9.61 -23.65
C TYR A 811 -15.00 8.62 -22.51
N THR A 812 -14.03 8.55 -21.60
CA THR A 812 -14.16 7.71 -20.40
C THR A 812 -15.06 8.41 -19.39
N VAL A 813 -16.14 7.74 -18.98
CA VAL A 813 -17.14 8.34 -18.08
C VAL A 813 -17.28 7.66 -16.73
N GLY A 814 -16.75 6.44 -16.55
CA GLY A 814 -16.58 5.80 -15.23
C GLY A 814 -17.85 5.65 -14.37
N GLY A 815 -19.04 5.85 -14.93
CA GLY A 815 -20.29 6.06 -14.20
C GLY A 815 -20.83 7.48 -14.39
N LEU A 816 -21.28 7.80 -15.60
CA LEU A 816 -21.84 9.13 -15.92
C LEU A 816 -23.18 9.32 -15.21
N SER A 817 -23.26 10.23 -14.24
CA SER A 817 -24.55 10.62 -13.67
C SER A 817 -25.07 11.89 -14.35
N LEU A 818 -26.22 11.79 -15.01
CA LEU A 818 -26.94 12.92 -15.60
C LEU A 818 -28.10 13.38 -14.69
N SER A 819 -28.03 13.05 -13.40
CA SER A 819 -29.08 13.28 -12.37
C SER A 819 -29.52 14.73 -12.22
N GLN A 820 -28.77 15.69 -12.76
CA GLN A 820 -29.13 17.11 -12.79
C GLN A 820 -29.86 17.52 -14.09
N GLY A 821 -30.29 16.57 -14.93
CA GLY A 821 -31.16 16.83 -16.09
C GLY A 821 -30.43 17.27 -17.36
N ALA A 822 -29.24 16.72 -17.63
CA ALA A 822 -28.51 16.96 -18.87
C ALA A 822 -28.83 15.92 -19.97
N SER A 823 -28.90 16.39 -21.21
CA SER A 823 -28.96 15.58 -22.43
C SER A 823 -27.58 15.50 -23.08
N ILE A 824 -27.26 14.36 -23.70
CA ILE A 824 -26.02 14.14 -24.45
C ILE A 824 -26.38 13.83 -25.90
N LEU A 825 -25.84 14.61 -26.84
CA LEU A 825 -25.99 14.43 -28.28
C LEU A 825 -24.60 14.18 -28.89
N GLY A 826 -24.29 12.94 -29.25
CA GLY A 826 -23.05 12.60 -29.94
C GLY A 826 -23.10 12.91 -31.44
N ALA A 827 -21.93 12.96 -32.08
CA ALA A 827 -21.80 13.15 -33.52
C ALA A 827 -22.38 11.98 -34.33
N GLY A 828 -22.52 10.80 -33.71
CA GLY A 828 -23.08 9.59 -34.28
C GLY A 828 -22.59 8.36 -33.52
N ALA A 829 -23.39 7.29 -33.44
CA ALA A 829 -23.01 6.12 -32.65
C ALA A 829 -21.72 5.44 -33.12
N ASP A 830 -21.35 5.59 -34.40
CA ASP A 830 -20.09 5.09 -34.96
C ASP A 830 -18.90 6.02 -34.70
N GLU A 831 -19.14 7.24 -34.21
CA GLU A 831 -18.16 8.31 -34.08
C GLU A 831 -17.88 8.68 -32.61
N THR A 832 -18.90 8.66 -31.76
CA THR A 832 -18.81 9.06 -30.34
C THR A 832 -19.00 7.84 -29.43
N VAL A 833 -17.99 7.52 -28.62
CA VAL A 833 -18.00 6.40 -27.67
C VAL A 833 -17.91 6.91 -26.23
N LEU A 834 -18.87 6.52 -25.41
CA LEU A 834 -18.87 6.69 -23.95
C LEU A 834 -18.45 5.37 -23.30
N GLU A 835 -17.30 5.37 -22.62
CA GLU A 835 -16.77 4.19 -21.94
C GLU A 835 -17.13 4.21 -20.45
N GLY A 836 -18.09 3.36 -20.07
CA GLY A 836 -18.65 3.23 -18.73
C GLY A 836 -20.17 3.04 -18.76
N THR A 837 -20.80 3.16 -17.58
CA THR A 837 -22.26 3.10 -17.43
C THR A 837 -22.85 4.51 -17.41
N VAL A 838 -23.99 4.72 -18.07
CA VAL A 838 -24.79 5.96 -18.02
C VAL A 838 -25.95 5.81 -17.04
N TRP A 839 -26.06 6.76 -16.12
CA TRP A 839 -27.05 6.82 -15.04
C TRP A 839 -27.74 8.18 -15.02
N GLY A 840 -28.84 8.27 -14.27
CA GLY A 840 -29.43 9.56 -13.91
C GLY A 840 -30.11 10.31 -15.07
N LEU A 841 -30.32 9.67 -16.23
CA LEU A 841 -31.15 10.23 -17.29
C LEU A 841 -32.58 10.46 -16.77
N ARG A 842 -32.98 11.73 -16.71
CA ARG A 842 -34.30 12.15 -16.22
C ARG A 842 -35.32 12.26 -17.35
N THR A 843 -36.58 12.26 -16.98
CA THR A 843 -37.70 12.55 -17.88
C THR A 843 -37.48 13.90 -18.56
N GLY A 844 -37.50 13.90 -19.90
CA GLY A 844 -37.19 15.06 -20.73
C GLY A 844 -35.72 15.15 -21.20
N ALA A 845 -34.80 14.37 -20.63
CA ALA A 845 -33.44 14.27 -21.12
C ALA A 845 -33.32 13.28 -22.31
N THR A 846 -32.37 13.55 -23.19
CA THR A 846 -32.08 12.72 -24.37
C THR A 846 -30.64 12.23 -24.35
N LEU A 847 -30.43 10.93 -24.59
CA LEU A 847 -29.13 10.35 -24.96
C LEU A 847 -29.21 9.98 -26.45
N SER A 848 -28.46 10.66 -27.30
CA SER A 848 -28.54 10.44 -28.75
C SER A 848 -27.18 10.30 -29.41
N GLY A 849 -27.09 9.46 -30.45
CA GLY A 849 -25.94 9.43 -31.35
C GLY A 849 -24.63 8.99 -30.69
N VAL A 850 -24.67 8.06 -29.73
CA VAL A 850 -23.48 7.57 -29.02
C VAL A 850 -23.41 6.04 -28.97
N THR A 851 -22.20 5.51 -28.87
CA THR A 851 -21.94 4.14 -28.39
C THR A 851 -21.69 4.17 -26.89
N VAL A 852 -22.40 3.37 -26.09
CA VAL A 852 -22.13 3.13 -24.66
C VAL A 852 -21.54 1.74 -24.49
N THR A 853 -20.32 1.65 -23.96
CA THR A 853 -19.57 0.38 -23.84
C THR A 853 -18.71 0.28 -22.58
N GLY A 854 -18.30 -0.94 -22.22
CA GLY A 854 -17.41 -1.18 -21.07
C GLY A 854 -18.06 -0.91 -19.70
N GLY A 855 -19.37 -0.65 -19.66
CA GLY A 855 -20.11 -0.49 -18.42
C GLY A 855 -20.16 -1.80 -17.64
N THR A 856 -19.76 -1.76 -16.37
CA THR A 856 -19.76 -2.93 -15.48
C THR A 856 -21.08 -3.08 -14.72
N SER A 857 -21.91 -2.03 -14.71
CA SER A 857 -23.28 -2.03 -14.15
C SER A 857 -24.38 -1.93 -15.18
N GLY A 858 -24.07 -2.39 -16.38
CA GLY A 858 -24.91 -2.25 -17.56
C GLY A 858 -24.47 -1.07 -18.42
N GLY A 859 -25.09 -0.90 -19.58
CA GLY A 859 -24.86 0.25 -20.46
C GLY A 859 -25.59 1.49 -19.98
N VAL A 860 -26.93 1.44 -19.96
CA VAL A 860 -27.79 2.56 -19.56
C VAL A 860 -28.76 2.12 -18.47
N VAL A 861 -28.75 2.81 -17.33
CA VAL A 861 -29.56 2.48 -16.15
C VAL A 861 -30.55 3.59 -15.83
N ILE A 862 -31.85 3.24 -15.83
CA ILE A 862 -32.96 4.17 -15.63
C ILE A 862 -33.85 3.63 -14.52
N VAL A 863 -33.98 4.42 -13.45
CA VAL A 863 -34.76 4.05 -12.26
C VAL A 863 -35.52 5.26 -11.72
N GLY A 864 -36.41 5.02 -10.75
CA GLY A 864 -37.03 6.10 -9.97
C GLY A 864 -38.21 6.78 -10.66
N GLY A 865 -38.84 6.11 -11.63
CA GLY A 865 -40.00 6.63 -12.35
C GLY A 865 -39.64 7.51 -13.55
N GLU A 866 -38.37 7.55 -13.93
CA GLU A 866 -37.89 8.40 -15.00
C GLU A 866 -38.20 7.81 -16.39
N SER A 867 -38.46 8.68 -17.35
CA SER A 867 -38.82 8.31 -18.73
C SER A 867 -38.07 9.16 -19.77
N PRO A 868 -36.73 9.04 -19.85
CA PRO A 868 -35.91 9.73 -20.85
C PRO A 868 -36.08 9.17 -22.28
N SER A 869 -35.52 9.88 -23.25
CA SER A 869 -35.37 9.42 -24.64
C SER A 869 -33.95 8.91 -24.91
N ILE A 870 -33.84 7.76 -25.57
CA ILE A 870 -32.57 7.21 -26.06
C ILE A 870 -32.73 6.98 -27.58
N GLU A 871 -31.92 7.65 -28.38
CA GLU A 871 -32.14 7.75 -29.83
C GLU A 871 -30.85 7.46 -30.60
N ASP A 872 -30.92 6.66 -31.67
CA ASP A 872 -29.78 6.43 -32.57
C ASP A 872 -28.48 5.99 -31.84
N CYS A 873 -28.61 5.24 -30.75
CA CYS A 873 -27.50 4.80 -29.90
C CYS A 873 -27.12 3.34 -30.12
N THR A 874 -25.85 3.01 -29.87
CA THR A 874 -25.36 1.63 -29.78
C THR A 874 -24.97 1.32 -28.33
N ILE A 875 -25.58 0.34 -27.69
CA ILE A 875 -25.30 -0.08 -26.31
C ILE A 875 -24.71 -1.48 -26.37
N SER A 876 -23.39 -1.59 -26.23
CA SER A 876 -22.69 -2.84 -26.52
C SER A 876 -21.50 -3.17 -25.62
N GLY A 877 -21.25 -4.47 -25.42
CA GLY A 877 -20.10 -4.94 -24.64
C GLY A 877 -20.17 -4.58 -23.14
N ASN A 878 -21.37 -4.31 -22.63
CA ASN A 878 -21.59 -4.01 -21.22
C ASN A 878 -21.95 -5.28 -20.44
N SER A 879 -21.68 -5.27 -19.14
CA SER A 879 -21.92 -6.39 -18.22
C SER A 879 -22.71 -5.92 -17.01
N ALA A 880 -23.61 -6.73 -16.48
CA ALA A 880 -24.34 -6.45 -15.24
C ALA A 880 -24.87 -7.74 -14.61
N SER A 881 -25.32 -7.70 -13.36
CA SER A 881 -26.16 -8.80 -12.82
C SER A 881 -27.55 -8.82 -13.46
N TYR A 882 -28.12 -7.65 -13.74
CA TYR A 882 -29.43 -7.46 -14.35
C TYR A 882 -29.34 -6.31 -15.36
N GLY A 883 -29.90 -6.48 -16.57
CA GLY A 883 -29.95 -5.41 -17.57
C GLY A 883 -28.58 -5.05 -18.15
N GLY A 884 -27.95 -6.00 -18.85
CA GLY A 884 -26.61 -5.82 -19.42
C GLY A 884 -26.52 -4.61 -20.36
N GLY A 885 -27.47 -4.45 -21.27
CA GLY A 885 -27.58 -3.27 -22.13
C GLY A 885 -28.32 -2.13 -21.44
N VAL A 886 -29.63 -2.31 -21.25
CA VAL A 886 -30.52 -1.30 -20.66
C VAL A 886 -31.28 -1.87 -19.48
N LEU A 887 -31.29 -1.14 -18.37
CA LEU A 887 -32.03 -1.48 -17.16
C LEU A 887 -33.12 -0.44 -16.88
N CYS A 888 -34.36 -0.88 -16.69
CA CYS A 888 -35.51 -0.06 -16.30
C CYS A 888 -36.17 -0.62 -15.03
N GLU A 889 -36.16 0.14 -13.92
CA GLU A 889 -36.78 -0.30 -12.65
C GLU A 889 -37.63 0.82 -12.00
N ARG A 890 -38.51 0.45 -11.05
CA ARG A 890 -39.32 1.38 -10.23
C ARG A 890 -40.19 2.36 -11.04
N ASN A 891 -41.11 1.83 -11.84
CA ASN A 891 -42.04 2.61 -12.68
C ASN A 891 -41.37 3.41 -13.82
N SER A 892 -40.14 3.06 -14.22
CA SER A 892 -39.42 3.80 -15.25
C SER A 892 -39.82 3.34 -16.65
N SER A 893 -40.11 4.27 -17.56
CA SER A 893 -40.67 3.94 -18.88
C SER A 893 -40.02 4.76 -20.00
N PRO A 894 -38.70 4.59 -20.24
CA PRO A 894 -38.01 5.34 -21.29
C PRO A 894 -38.48 4.97 -22.69
N THR A 895 -38.19 5.87 -23.64
CA THR A 895 -38.35 5.60 -25.07
C THR A 895 -37.00 5.33 -25.70
N LEU A 896 -36.92 4.27 -26.51
CA LEU A 896 -35.73 3.90 -27.27
C LEU A 896 -36.11 3.88 -28.75
N THR A 897 -35.42 4.67 -29.57
CA THR A 897 -35.69 4.77 -31.01
C THR A 897 -34.41 4.51 -31.80
N ASN A 898 -34.48 3.65 -32.83
CA ASN A 898 -33.36 3.32 -33.71
C ASN A 898 -32.07 2.86 -32.98
N CYS A 899 -32.20 2.25 -31.80
CA CYS A 899 -31.04 1.85 -31.01
C CYS A 899 -30.59 0.42 -31.34
N THR A 900 -29.28 0.16 -31.26
CA THR A 900 -28.69 -1.18 -31.32
C THR A 900 -28.20 -1.60 -29.94
N ILE A 901 -28.72 -2.69 -29.38
CA ILE A 901 -28.35 -3.22 -28.06
C ILE A 901 -27.74 -4.60 -28.27
N SER A 902 -26.41 -4.70 -28.21
CA SER A 902 -25.73 -5.91 -28.68
C SER A 902 -24.51 -6.36 -27.89
N GLY A 903 -24.32 -7.68 -27.77
CA GLY A 903 -23.11 -8.24 -27.16
C GLY A 903 -22.96 -7.93 -25.66
N ASN A 904 -24.06 -7.61 -24.98
CA ASN A 904 -24.05 -7.34 -23.55
C ASN A 904 -24.29 -8.63 -22.74
N TRP A 905 -23.84 -8.66 -21.49
CA TRP A 905 -23.94 -9.82 -20.60
C TRP A 905 -24.71 -9.49 -19.33
N ALA A 906 -25.69 -10.33 -18.98
CA ALA A 906 -26.30 -10.36 -17.65
C ALA A 906 -26.89 -11.73 -17.30
N TYR A 907 -27.03 -12.02 -16.00
CA TYR A 907 -27.76 -13.21 -15.56
C TYR A 907 -29.22 -13.19 -16.04
N SER A 908 -29.85 -12.01 -15.97
CA SER A 908 -31.20 -11.78 -16.50
C SER A 908 -31.25 -10.49 -17.30
N GLY A 909 -31.79 -10.56 -18.53
CA GLY A 909 -31.92 -9.43 -19.45
C GLY A 909 -30.58 -8.91 -19.93
N GLY A 910 -29.93 -9.65 -20.83
CA GLY A 910 -28.67 -9.23 -21.45
C GLY A 910 -28.89 -7.99 -22.31
N GLY A 911 -30.00 -7.91 -23.06
CA GLY A 911 -30.34 -6.72 -23.85
C GLY A 911 -31.05 -5.65 -23.01
N VAL A 912 -32.36 -5.81 -22.82
CA VAL A 912 -33.22 -4.90 -22.05
C VAL A 912 -33.85 -5.65 -20.89
N TYR A 913 -33.77 -5.10 -19.69
CA TYR A 913 -34.40 -5.64 -18.50
C TYR A 913 -35.35 -4.59 -17.91
N CYS A 914 -36.62 -4.95 -17.73
CA CYS A 914 -37.62 -4.10 -17.09
C CYS A 914 -38.31 -4.81 -15.91
N ARG A 915 -38.33 -4.18 -14.73
CA ARG A 915 -39.01 -4.68 -13.52
C ARG A 915 -39.77 -3.60 -12.74
N GLU A 916 -40.61 -4.03 -11.80
CA GLU A 916 -41.33 -3.15 -10.87
C GLU A 916 -42.18 -2.07 -11.59
N ASN A 917 -43.16 -2.51 -12.38
CA ASN A 917 -44.06 -1.65 -13.17
C ASN A 917 -43.38 -0.77 -14.23
N SER A 918 -42.20 -1.16 -14.73
CA SER A 918 -41.43 -0.39 -15.71
C SER A 918 -41.79 -0.81 -17.14
N SER A 919 -42.23 0.11 -17.98
CA SER A 919 -42.78 -0.25 -19.31
C SER A 919 -42.14 0.58 -20.43
N PRO A 920 -40.87 0.33 -20.78
CA PRO A 920 -40.18 1.07 -21.83
C PRO A 920 -40.83 0.85 -23.21
N THR A 921 -40.73 1.85 -24.08
CA THR A 921 -41.18 1.78 -25.47
C THR A 921 -39.99 1.74 -26.41
N LEU A 922 -39.90 0.72 -27.27
CA LEU A 922 -38.83 0.56 -28.24
C LEU A 922 -39.40 0.63 -29.65
N THR A 923 -38.79 1.44 -30.52
CA THR A 923 -39.19 1.60 -31.92
C THR A 923 -37.98 1.47 -32.84
N ASN A 924 -38.05 0.59 -33.84
CA ASN A 924 -36.96 0.32 -34.79
C ASN A 924 -35.63 -0.10 -34.14
N CYS A 925 -35.67 -0.71 -32.95
CA CYS A 925 -34.45 -1.13 -32.25
C CYS A 925 -33.98 -2.53 -32.67
N THR A 926 -32.68 -2.77 -32.63
CA THR A 926 -32.06 -4.08 -32.82
C THR A 926 -31.45 -4.58 -31.52
N ILE A 927 -31.92 -5.70 -31.00
CA ILE A 927 -31.44 -6.33 -29.76
C ILE A 927 -30.79 -7.66 -30.14
N SER A 928 -29.46 -7.73 -30.15
CA SER A 928 -28.78 -8.88 -30.74
C SER A 928 -27.52 -9.40 -30.06
N GLY A 929 -27.31 -10.72 -30.11
CA GLY A 929 -26.06 -11.32 -29.61
C GLY A 929 -25.81 -11.13 -28.11
N ASN A 930 -26.84 -10.83 -27.31
CA ASN A 930 -26.69 -10.64 -25.88
C ASN A 930 -26.67 -11.99 -25.15
N SER A 931 -25.85 -12.09 -24.10
CA SER A 931 -25.83 -13.20 -23.15
C SER A 931 -26.71 -12.83 -21.95
N GLY A 932 -27.85 -13.53 -21.82
CA GLY A 932 -29.04 -13.09 -21.12
C GLY A 932 -30.17 -12.79 -22.11
N SER A 933 -31.42 -12.79 -21.67
CA SER A 933 -32.57 -12.59 -22.58
C SER A 933 -32.46 -11.27 -23.32
N GLY A 934 -32.84 -11.24 -24.60
CA GLY A 934 -32.89 -10.00 -25.37
C GLY A 934 -33.78 -8.96 -24.70
N VAL A 935 -35.00 -9.34 -24.32
CA VAL A 935 -35.91 -8.52 -23.52
C VAL A 935 -36.40 -9.35 -22.33
N TYR A 936 -36.25 -8.85 -21.12
CA TYR A 936 -36.67 -9.51 -19.89
C TYR A 936 -37.67 -8.64 -19.15
N CYS A 937 -38.90 -9.14 -18.99
CA CYS A 937 -40.01 -8.44 -18.37
C CYS A 937 -40.44 -9.12 -17.07
N TYR A 938 -40.41 -8.39 -15.95
CA TYR A 938 -40.67 -8.92 -14.61
C TYR A 938 -41.59 -7.99 -13.80
N GLU A 939 -42.43 -8.52 -12.92
CA GLU A 939 -43.23 -7.72 -11.96
C GLU A 939 -44.03 -6.56 -12.60
N ASN A 940 -45.05 -6.91 -13.39
CA ASN A 940 -45.98 -5.97 -14.03
C ASN A 940 -45.32 -4.96 -14.98
N SER A 941 -44.21 -5.34 -15.60
CA SER A 941 -43.41 -4.49 -16.49
C SER A 941 -43.69 -4.84 -17.95
N SER A 942 -44.45 -4.00 -18.65
CA SER A 942 -45.07 -4.36 -19.93
C SER A 942 -44.57 -3.46 -21.07
N PRO A 943 -43.34 -3.67 -21.58
CA PRO A 943 -42.78 -2.83 -22.62
C PRO A 943 -43.53 -2.95 -23.95
N THR A 944 -43.49 -1.88 -24.74
CA THR A 944 -44.06 -1.85 -26.09
C THR A 944 -42.94 -1.82 -27.12
N LEU A 945 -42.91 -2.78 -28.03
CA LEU A 945 -41.92 -2.90 -29.08
C LEU A 945 -42.60 -2.77 -30.44
N THR A 946 -42.12 -1.86 -31.28
CA THR A 946 -42.61 -1.66 -32.65
C THR A 946 -41.45 -1.73 -33.64
N ASN A 947 -41.58 -2.54 -34.70
CA ASN A 947 -40.57 -2.71 -35.74
C ASN A 947 -39.16 -3.12 -35.21
N CYS A 948 -39.10 -3.83 -34.08
CA CYS A 948 -37.82 -4.22 -33.47
C CYS A 948 -37.33 -5.57 -33.97
N THR A 949 -36.02 -5.77 -34.02
CA THR A 949 -35.37 -7.06 -34.33
C THR A 949 -34.70 -7.61 -33.08
N ILE A 950 -35.07 -8.82 -32.65
CA ILE A 950 -34.50 -9.51 -31.48
C ILE A 950 -33.84 -10.80 -31.98
N SER A 951 -32.51 -10.85 -32.04
CA SER A 951 -31.82 -11.99 -32.68
C SER A 951 -30.50 -12.44 -32.06
N GLY A 952 -30.22 -13.74 -32.11
CA GLY A 952 -28.93 -14.27 -31.65
C GLY A 952 -28.68 -14.15 -30.14
N ASN A 953 -29.71 -13.85 -29.34
CA ASN A 953 -29.57 -13.73 -27.88
C ASN A 953 -29.66 -15.12 -27.23
N SER A 954 -28.89 -15.35 -26.16
CA SER A 954 -28.83 -16.65 -25.48
C SER A 954 -29.03 -16.48 -23.98
N ALA A 955 -29.97 -17.20 -23.37
CA ALA A 955 -30.30 -17.04 -21.95
C ALA A 955 -30.67 -18.38 -21.29
N GLY A 956 -30.69 -18.42 -19.95
CA GLY A 956 -31.25 -19.55 -19.22
C GLY A 956 -32.77 -19.72 -19.40
N TYR A 957 -33.48 -18.61 -19.66
CA TYR A 957 -34.92 -18.61 -19.96
C TYR A 957 -35.24 -17.55 -21.02
N GLY A 958 -36.10 -17.88 -21.99
CA GLY A 958 -36.62 -16.93 -22.97
C GLY A 958 -35.56 -16.11 -23.69
N GLY A 959 -34.68 -16.77 -24.48
CA GLY A 959 -33.52 -16.15 -25.13
C GLY A 959 -33.84 -14.85 -25.87
N GLY A 960 -34.94 -14.79 -26.61
CA GLY A 960 -35.41 -13.57 -27.25
C GLY A 960 -36.17 -12.65 -26.29
N VAL A 961 -37.34 -13.09 -25.83
CA VAL A 961 -38.19 -12.36 -24.88
C VAL A 961 -38.58 -13.30 -23.75
N TYR A 962 -38.40 -12.87 -22.51
CA TYR A 962 -38.87 -13.56 -21.31
C TYR A 962 -39.86 -12.68 -20.55
N CYS A 963 -40.97 -13.26 -20.09
CA CYS A 963 -42.01 -12.53 -19.36
C CYS A 963 -42.46 -13.30 -18.12
N TYR A 964 -42.52 -12.60 -17.00
CA TYR A 964 -43.05 -13.12 -15.74
C TYR A 964 -43.91 -12.05 -15.06
N TYR A 965 -45.18 -12.37 -14.81
CA TYR A 965 -46.21 -11.42 -14.36
C TYR A 965 -46.23 -10.11 -15.15
N SER A 966 -46.03 -10.16 -16.47
CA SER A 966 -45.85 -9.01 -17.34
C SER A 966 -46.46 -9.26 -18.71
N SER A 967 -46.87 -8.21 -19.43
CA SER A 967 -47.62 -8.33 -20.70
C SER A 967 -47.05 -7.39 -21.79
N PRO A 968 -45.86 -7.67 -22.36
CA PRO A 968 -45.30 -6.80 -23.40
C PRO A 968 -46.13 -6.84 -24.69
N THR A 969 -46.13 -5.72 -25.41
CA THR A 969 -46.81 -5.59 -26.71
C THR A 969 -45.77 -5.55 -27.82
N LEU A 970 -45.84 -6.48 -28.78
CA LEU A 970 -44.92 -6.54 -29.92
C LEU A 970 -45.68 -6.34 -31.24
N THR A 971 -45.36 -5.29 -31.96
CA THR A 971 -45.95 -4.96 -33.27
C THR A 971 -44.86 -4.96 -34.34
N ASN A 972 -45.06 -5.73 -35.42
CA ASN A 972 -44.09 -5.82 -36.54
C ASN A 972 -42.65 -6.17 -36.11
N CYS A 973 -42.48 -6.93 -35.02
CA CYS A 973 -41.17 -7.31 -34.52
C CYS A 973 -40.69 -8.64 -35.14
N THR A 974 -39.40 -8.75 -35.38
CA THR A 974 -38.74 -9.99 -35.84
C THR A 974 -37.98 -10.62 -34.69
N ILE A 975 -38.34 -11.85 -34.28
CA ILE A 975 -37.61 -12.61 -33.27
C ILE A 975 -37.00 -13.85 -33.94
N SER A 976 -35.67 -13.95 -34.01
CA SER A 976 -35.02 -15.04 -34.76
C SER A 976 -33.67 -15.48 -34.17
N GLY A 977 -33.34 -16.77 -34.27
CA GLY A 977 -32.01 -17.26 -33.89
C GLY A 977 -31.62 -17.09 -32.41
N ASN A 978 -32.59 -16.92 -31.50
CA ASN A 978 -32.33 -16.84 -30.06
C ASN A 978 -32.39 -18.24 -29.41
N SER A 979 -31.63 -18.48 -28.35
CA SER A 979 -31.54 -19.79 -27.66
C SER A 979 -31.84 -19.70 -26.16
N ALA A 980 -32.56 -20.71 -25.64
CA ALA A 980 -32.67 -20.99 -24.21
C ALA A 980 -32.77 -22.51 -23.96
N PRO A 981 -32.18 -23.05 -22.87
CA PRO A 981 -32.26 -24.47 -22.49
C PRO A 981 -33.67 -25.01 -22.26
#